data_AF-A0A0F0ILB1-F1
#
_entry.id   AF-A0A0F0ILB1-F1
#
_cell.length_a   1.000
_cell.length_b   1.000
_cell.length_c   1.000
_cell.angle_alpha   90.00
_cell.angle_beta   90.00
_cell.angle_gamma   90.00
#
_symmetry.space_group_name_H-M   'P 1'
#
loop_
_entity.id
_entity.type
_entity.pdbx_description
1 polymer ?
#
loop_
_entity_poly.entity_id
_entity_poly.type
_entity_poly.pdbx_seq_one_letter_code
_entity_poly.pdbx_strand_id
1 'polypeptide(L)'
;MTIPAADDNNCPSYDKVIDLIVDYAYDYEIDSPAAWTRAKAALIDALGAAIESIHTSPECAAMIGPVWPQTATVPGGFRLPGTQFQVDALKGAFDLGGMIRYLDHNDAFPGAEWGHPSDNLGAILSTADILSREALARGNPDEVISMKQVLTALIKAYEIQGVFQIRNAFNKVGLDHVILVKVASSAMVSWLMGLSRDQAQAVVSHAWADGHPLRVYRQAPNAGPRKGWAAGDACMRAVHLANLVRCGQPGIRSAITTPRWGFYDVLYRGQTFELPRPFTSWVMETVLFKVSTAEGHGLTAVEAALTIAEKLAQRGLRPEEDIVNIRARTQEAGMIIINKKGPLHNAADRDHCLRYMVAVVLLKGSQITTADYQDSSPWARDPRVETLRSITTMEEDPSFTRDYHDPQCRSVANALEVTLRDGTKLEELVPFPLGHVRRPETLQLVREKAQQNLGLKLSSERVGQILDTVDQPKFEKMAASDFATQLAEIYDDEIRKSALSRYGLALPGSHRGVQLVIVGPFLRIDQIDISGEYEIPQTYILSTPNNQDGILGGVPCQFCGVSFNISRIRSKWEPRSAAFGPGGRGGWIQGRDFTRDEESEEEQAQYRREYENCSSETGCCMVLRDPEFYGFFTPKPRLYDDDPADGIYGDDPDYEYESESDNEPLEYDSEASNGEDVDMDMRHNECTDGPEWTFKVQGPDAPEYDTKFYPLSTKLGESIYIINEDGSRTMNRDAYYRSRCYEHIAGPDCRNAQGYLGKNISAEEMTGCHTVQCILAKREDWEPRPDDLEFEQKSRYHLTGVAENMPSSGYGLKFAPVRHGIDNIQAETEFLLETSQEQLDETGLPFHPACFELFIQASKQCLGEVDIDTLVQIRDRACMESQPFPIEDHEDVKEGQEQVWNHTVGHEYLVANPIFIPSLKPIIQCATSTHRGFSVHNSPFESRNPTNSTSTAQDPFRGLPIEIILIIIEHLYSRDIAALRLASRAFTHLPTSLWFRLVVTEMPWLYEAWSSDPTPYRWASVIAHDVHQEKEAREEWNRDMEKQRLVIGEEMPEVQAEWLSNRPQWEWPDHPDRLEVLRLRPARLHYHTTNWYRLYRDITVNWKQLKGLQNRARIWDAVLQIVGAIKDARGEYVNEGFSDDIV
;
A
#
# COMPACT_ATOMS: atom_id res chain seq x y z
N MET A 1 -25.82 -37.17 21.13
CA MET A 1 -24.63 -36.51 21.70
C MET A 1 -24.13 -37.39 22.83
N THR A 2 -22.88 -37.86 22.76
CA THR A 2 -22.19 -38.45 23.91
C THR A 2 -21.92 -37.36 24.93
N ILE A 3 -22.09 -37.66 26.22
CA ILE A 3 -21.66 -36.76 27.29
C ILE A 3 -20.13 -36.67 27.20
N PRO A 4 -19.52 -35.46 27.20
CA PRO A 4 -18.08 -35.33 27.24
C PRO A 4 -17.52 -36.04 28.48
N ALA A 5 -16.43 -36.78 28.30
CA ALA A 5 -15.64 -37.23 29.45
C ALA A 5 -15.04 -36.01 30.16
N ALA A 6 -14.70 -36.16 31.45
CA ALA A 6 -13.95 -35.13 32.15
C ALA A 6 -12.54 -35.02 31.57
N ASP A 7 -12.05 -33.79 31.38
CA ASP A 7 -10.70 -33.54 30.87
C ASP A 7 -9.64 -33.95 31.91
N ASP A 8 -8.57 -34.63 31.44
CA ASP A 8 -7.41 -34.94 32.28
C ASP A 8 -6.39 -33.79 32.23
N ASN A 9 -6.10 -33.19 33.38
CA ASN A 9 -5.13 -32.10 33.54
C ASN A 9 -3.71 -32.57 33.85
N ASN A 10 -3.42 -33.88 33.81
CA ASN A 10 -2.06 -34.40 33.89
C ASN A 10 -1.22 -33.88 32.71
N CYS A 11 -0.05 -33.31 32.99
CA CYS A 11 0.84 -32.79 31.95
C CYS A 11 1.54 -33.96 31.22
N PRO A 12 1.28 -34.21 29.92
CA PRO A 12 1.87 -35.34 29.20
C PRO A 12 3.37 -35.10 28.88
N SER A 13 4.04 -36.13 28.34
CA SER A 13 5.29 -35.91 27.61
C SER A 13 5.02 -35.17 26.29
N TYR A 14 6.06 -34.68 25.62
CA TYR A 14 5.89 -34.27 24.22
C TYR A 14 5.48 -35.46 23.34
N ASP A 15 4.83 -35.17 22.22
CA ASP A 15 4.54 -36.20 21.21
C ASP A 15 5.83 -36.80 20.67
N LYS A 16 5.90 -38.14 20.58
CA LYS A 16 7.09 -38.87 20.12
C LYS A 16 7.66 -38.38 18.78
N VAL A 17 6.81 -37.84 17.91
CA VAL A 17 7.24 -37.26 16.62
C VAL A 17 8.07 -35.98 16.82
N ILE A 18 7.70 -35.15 17.80
CA ILE A 18 8.44 -33.94 18.19
C ILE A 18 9.80 -34.36 18.78
N ASP A 19 9.81 -35.35 19.67
CA ASP A 19 11.04 -35.91 20.25
C ASP A 19 11.99 -36.41 19.16
N LEU A 20 11.51 -37.24 18.22
CA LEU A 20 12.33 -37.77 17.12
C LEU A 20 12.95 -36.66 16.23
N ILE A 21 12.23 -35.56 16.00
CA ILE A 21 12.74 -34.40 15.25
C ILE A 21 13.85 -33.71 16.04
N VAL A 22 13.67 -33.47 17.34
CA VAL A 22 14.63 -32.77 18.20
C VAL A 22 15.86 -33.62 18.49
N ASP A 23 15.70 -34.91 18.76
CA ASP A 23 16.81 -35.86 18.93
C ASP A 23 17.68 -35.92 17.67
N TYR A 24 17.06 -36.05 16.49
CA TYR A 24 17.79 -35.99 15.23
C TYR A 24 18.49 -34.63 15.03
N ALA A 25 17.80 -33.52 15.33
CA ALA A 25 18.36 -32.18 15.20
C ALA A 25 19.62 -31.97 16.08
N TYR A 26 19.62 -32.48 17.30
CA TYR A 26 20.68 -32.21 18.28
C TYR A 26 21.77 -33.30 18.34
N ASP A 27 21.44 -34.60 18.19
CA ASP A 27 22.41 -35.70 18.39
C ASP A 27 22.99 -36.29 17.11
N TYR A 28 22.26 -36.27 15.98
CA TYR A 28 22.72 -36.99 14.79
C TYR A 28 23.97 -36.34 14.16
N GLU A 29 25.06 -37.09 14.07
CA GLU A 29 26.28 -36.68 13.36
C GLU A 29 26.24 -37.13 11.89
N ILE A 30 26.60 -36.24 10.97
CA ILE A 30 26.57 -36.50 9.52
C ILE A 30 27.94 -37.00 9.06
N ASP A 31 28.03 -38.31 8.82
CA ASP A 31 29.25 -39.01 8.39
C ASP A 31 29.35 -39.24 6.86
N SER A 32 28.25 -39.05 6.12
CA SER A 32 28.17 -39.31 4.67
C SER A 32 28.89 -38.25 3.81
N PRO A 33 29.97 -38.60 3.07
CA PRO A 33 30.62 -37.67 2.15
C PRO A 33 29.72 -37.24 0.99
N ALA A 34 28.82 -38.13 0.55
CA ALA A 34 27.87 -37.83 -0.52
C ALA A 34 26.87 -36.75 -0.11
N ALA A 35 26.39 -36.78 1.15
CA ALA A 35 25.54 -35.73 1.69
C ALA A 35 26.25 -34.37 1.71
N TRP A 36 27.51 -34.32 2.15
CA TRP A 36 28.30 -33.07 2.14
C TRP A 36 28.52 -32.50 0.73
N THR A 37 28.86 -33.33 -0.25
CA THR A 37 29.02 -32.89 -1.65
C THR A 37 27.69 -32.38 -2.23
N ARG A 38 26.58 -33.10 -2.01
CA ARG A 38 25.26 -32.67 -2.53
C ARG A 38 24.70 -31.46 -1.79
N ALA A 39 25.00 -31.26 -0.50
CA ALA A 39 24.61 -30.05 0.24
C ALA A 39 25.29 -28.79 -0.31
N LYS A 40 26.55 -28.88 -0.73
CA LYS A 40 27.25 -27.79 -1.43
C LYS A 40 26.61 -27.48 -2.78
N ALA A 41 26.23 -28.52 -3.54
CA ALA A 41 25.51 -28.37 -4.81
C ALA A 41 24.12 -27.74 -4.60
N ALA A 42 23.36 -28.19 -3.61
CA ALA A 42 22.05 -27.65 -3.26
C ALA A 42 22.12 -26.17 -2.82
N LEU A 43 23.15 -25.79 -2.07
CA LEU A 43 23.38 -24.41 -1.67
C LEU A 43 23.56 -23.49 -2.89
N ILE A 44 24.41 -23.86 -3.86
CA ILE A 44 24.65 -23.03 -5.06
C ILE A 44 23.47 -23.09 -6.05
N ASP A 45 22.76 -24.21 -6.13
CA ASP A 45 21.54 -24.37 -6.94
C ASP A 45 20.42 -23.43 -6.45
N ALA A 46 20.15 -23.45 -5.14
CA ALA A 46 19.14 -22.60 -4.51
C ALA A 46 19.50 -21.11 -4.61
N LEU A 47 20.76 -20.74 -4.36
CA LEU A 47 21.23 -19.36 -4.54
C LEU A 47 21.17 -18.91 -6.01
N GLY A 48 21.47 -19.80 -6.96
CA GLY A 48 21.27 -19.55 -8.38
C GLY A 48 19.80 -19.29 -8.71
N ALA A 49 18.89 -20.16 -8.26
CA ALA A 49 17.45 -19.98 -8.44
C ALA A 49 16.93 -18.68 -7.80
N ALA A 50 17.51 -18.26 -6.68
CA ALA A 50 17.18 -17.01 -6.00
C ALA A 50 17.57 -15.76 -6.83
N ILE A 51 18.78 -15.75 -7.40
CA ILE A 51 19.24 -14.66 -8.28
C ILE A 51 18.45 -14.63 -9.60
N GLU A 52 18.15 -15.79 -10.20
CA GLU A 52 17.31 -15.86 -11.41
C GLU A 52 15.90 -15.33 -11.15
N SER A 53 15.27 -15.71 -10.03
CA SER A 53 13.93 -15.26 -9.67
C SER A 53 13.83 -13.75 -9.54
N ILE A 54 14.74 -13.11 -8.79
CA ILE A 54 14.72 -11.66 -8.60
C ILE A 54 15.19 -10.87 -9.84
N HIS A 55 15.93 -11.49 -10.76
CA HIS A 55 16.35 -10.84 -12.00
C HIS A 55 15.29 -10.95 -13.10
N THR A 56 14.62 -12.11 -13.25
CA THR A 56 13.76 -12.40 -14.41
C THR A 56 12.26 -12.31 -14.11
N SER A 57 11.82 -12.27 -12.84
CA SER A 57 10.41 -12.08 -12.47
C SER A 57 10.19 -10.73 -11.79
N PRO A 58 9.52 -9.77 -12.47
CA PRO A 58 9.12 -8.51 -11.86
C PRO A 58 8.17 -8.70 -10.66
N GLU A 59 7.27 -9.69 -10.72
CA GLU A 59 6.37 -10.03 -9.60
C GLU A 59 7.15 -10.52 -8.36
N CYS A 60 8.21 -11.32 -8.56
CA CYS A 60 9.12 -11.68 -7.47
C CYS A 60 9.83 -10.42 -6.95
N ALA A 61 10.45 -9.64 -7.83
CA ALA A 61 11.25 -8.48 -7.45
C ALA A 61 10.44 -7.44 -6.64
N ALA A 62 9.18 -7.20 -7.00
CA ALA A 62 8.29 -6.27 -6.31
C ALA A 62 7.90 -6.70 -4.88
N MET A 63 8.02 -7.98 -4.55
CA MET A 63 7.70 -8.55 -3.23
C MET A 63 8.88 -8.48 -2.24
N ILE A 64 10.10 -8.38 -2.76
CA ILE A 64 11.36 -8.49 -2.01
C ILE A 64 11.84 -7.13 -1.49
N GLY A 65 12.46 -7.10 -0.30
CA GLY A 65 12.96 -5.86 0.33
C GLY A 65 12.17 -5.44 1.59
N PRO A 66 12.34 -4.20 2.09
CA PRO A 66 11.72 -3.77 3.34
C PRO A 66 10.19 -3.66 3.22
N VAL A 67 9.45 -4.11 4.26
CA VAL A 67 7.98 -4.15 4.24
C VAL A 67 7.35 -2.75 4.27
N TRP A 68 7.80 -1.86 5.17
CA TRP A 68 7.12 -0.57 5.45
C TRP A 68 7.92 0.31 6.45
N PRO A 69 8.23 1.60 6.19
CA PRO A 69 8.66 2.20 4.91
C PRO A 69 10.13 1.86 4.62
N GLN A 70 10.69 2.43 3.56
CA GLN A 70 12.03 2.24 2.98
C GLN A 70 13.26 2.37 3.94
N THR A 71 13.37 1.51 4.96
CA THR A 71 14.66 1.24 5.61
C THR A 71 15.35 0.11 4.85
N ALA A 72 16.04 0.46 3.76
CA ALA A 72 16.78 -0.51 2.95
C ALA A 72 17.89 -1.25 3.72
N THR A 73 18.31 -0.71 4.88
CA THR A 73 19.39 -1.22 5.71
C THR A 73 19.00 -1.29 7.18
N VAL A 74 18.69 -2.50 7.67
CA VAL A 74 18.59 -2.85 9.09
C VAL A 74 20.01 -3.15 9.62
N PRO A 75 20.55 -2.37 10.57
CA PRO A 75 21.90 -2.61 11.11
C PRO A 75 22.03 -4.01 11.72
N GLY A 76 23.01 -4.79 11.25
CA GLY A 76 23.20 -6.18 11.67
C GLY A 76 22.20 -7.19 11.09
N GLY A 77 21.25 -6.74 10.28
CA GLY A 77 20.27 -7.59 9.59
C GLY A 77 20.88 -8.50 8.52
N PHE A 78 20.05 -9.37 7.95
CA PHE A 78 20.42 -10.31 6.89
C PHE A 78 20.71 -9.56 5.59
N ARG A 79 21.90 -9.77 5.00
CA ARG A 79 22.21 -9.26 3.65
C ARG A 79 21.67 -10.20 2.60
N LEU A 80 20.68 -9.74 1.85
CA LEU A 80 19.93 -10.56 0.91
C LEU A 80 20.69 -10.70 -0.43
N PRO A 81 21.04 -11.93 -0.87
CA PRO A 81 21.81 -12.19 -2.09
C PRO A 81 21.30 -11.46 -3.34
N GLY A 82 22.21 -10.86 -4.13
CA GLY A 82 21.88 -10.15 -5.36
C GLY A 82 21.17 -8.80 -5.19
N THR A 83 21.05 -8.31 -3.96
CA THR A 83 20.38 -7.04 -3.64
C THR A 83 21.23 -6.18 -2.71
N GLN A 84 20.90 -4.89 -2.67
CA GLN A 84 21.42 -3.94 -1.68
C GLN A 84 20.70 -4.02 -0.33
N PHE A 85 19.68 -4.89 -0.20
CA PHE A 85 18.84 -4.94 0.98
C PHE A 85 19.54 -5.65 2.15
N GLN A 86 19.53 -4.99 3.31
CA GLN A 86 19.83 -5.60 4.58
C GLN A 86 18.56 -5.54 5.44
N VAL A 87 17.93 -6.70 5.70
CA VAL A 87 16.58 -6.79 6.30
C VAL A 87 16.59 -7.52 7.65
N ASP A 88 15.50 -7.45 8.41
CA ASP A 88 15.36 -8.18 9.67
C ASP A 88 15.26 -9.70 9.46
N ALA A 89 15.31 -10.48 10.54
CA ALA A 89 15.30 -11.94 10.49
C ALA A 89 14.02 -12.55 9.91
N LEU A 90 12.86 -11.89 10.06
CA LEU A 90 11.59 -12.39 9.54
C LEU A 90 11.49 -12.11 8.04
N LYS A 91 11.74 -10.86 7.62
CA LYS A 91 11.70 -10.51 6.19
C LYS A 91 12.85 -11.16 5.41
N GLY A 92 14.03 -11.34 6.01
CA GLY A 92 15.14 -12.06 5.39
C GLY A 92 14.85 -13.55 5.14
N ALA A 93 14.15 -14.21 6.07
CA ALA A 93 13.70 -15.59 5.90
C ALA A 93 12.57 -15.72 4.86
N PHE A 94 11.65 -14.76 4.83
CA PHE A 94 10.62 -14.66 3.80
C PHE A 94 11.24 -14.46 2.41
N ASP A 95 12.13 -13.47 2.28
CA ASP A 95 12.68 -13.04 1.01
C ASP A 95 13.56 -14.09 0.36
N LEU A 96 14.52 -14.64 1.10
CA LEU A 96 15.37 -15.69 0.54
C LEU A 96 14.56 -16.95 0.21
N GLY A 97 13.63 -17.36 1.07
CA GLY A 97 12.77 -18.53 0.79
C GLY A 97 11.85 -18.32 -0.41
N GLY A 98 11.30 -17.11 -0.56
CA GLY A 98 10.50 -16.71 -1.71
C GLY A 98 11.33 -16.67 -3.00
N MET A 99 12.50 -16.03 -2.97
CA MET A 99 13.41 -15.96 -4.13
C MET A 99 13.86 -17.35 -4.59
N ILE A 100 14.26 -18.23 -3.67
CA ILE A 100 14.66 -19.61 -4.04
C ILE A 100 13.52 -20.33 -4.77
N ARG A 101 12.28 -20.17 -4.30
CA ARG A 101 11.14 -20.96 -4.75
C ARG A 101 10.36 -20.37 -5.93
N TYR A 102 10.47 -19.06 -6.20
CA TYR A 102 9.49 -18.34 -7.02
C TYR A 102 9.27 -18.95 -8.41
N LEU A 103 10.34 -19.15 -9.17
CA LEU A 103 10.31 -19.70 -10.53
C LEU A 103 10.19 -21.23 -10.60
N ASP A 104 10.04 -21.91 -9.46
CA ASP A 104 10.02 -23.39 -9.40
C ASP A 104 11.27 -24.03 -10.02
N HIS A 105 12.42 -23.32 -10.03
CA HIS A 105 13.68 -23.80 -10.60
C HIS A 105 14.67 -24.30 -9.54
N ASN A 106 14.28 -24.33 -8.26
CA ASN A 106 15.03 -25.00 -7.20
C ASN A 106 14.81 -26.52 -7.19
N ASP A 107 15.44 -27.21 -6.25
CA ASP A 107 15.39 -28.67 -6.14
C ASP A 107 13.98 -29.25 -5.90
N ALA A 108 13.86 -30.57 -5.98
CA ALA A 108 12.61 -31.28 -5.76
C ALA A 108 12.84 -32.61 -5.03
N PHE A 109 11.89 -32.99 -4.18
CA PHE A 109 11.85 -34.29 -3.55
C PHE A 109 10.49 -34.97 -3.77
N PRO A 110 10.40 -35.94 -4.72
CA PRO A 110 9.19 -36.72 -4.93
C PRO A 110 8.97 -37.78 -3.84
N GLY A 111 7.69 -37.99 -3.49
CA GLY A 111 7.19 -38.90 -2.45
C GLY A 111 5.67 -39.06 -2.52
N ALA A 112 5.03 -39.46 -1.42
CA ALA A 112 3.58 -39.36 -1.26
C ALA A 112 3.12 -37.88 -1.08
N GLU A 113 4.02 -37.03 -0.58
CA GLU A 113 3.95 -35.57 -0.70
C GLU A 113 5.09 -35.04 -1.56
N TRP A 114 4.82 -33.97 -2.30
CA TRP A 114 5.78 -33.28 -3.16
C TRP A 114 6.24 -31.98 -2.50
N GLY A 115 7.48 -31.57 -2.72
CA GLY A 115 8.02 -30.36 -2.09
C GLY A 115 9.50 -30.18 -2.38
N HIS A 116 10.03 -29.07 -1.89
CA HIS A 116 11.35 -28.54 -2.25
C HIS A 116 12.15 -28.32 -0.97
N PRO A 117 13.05 -29.23 -0.57
CA PRO A 117 13.76 -29.08 0.69
C PRO A 117 14.71 -27.88 0.74
N SER A 118 15.17 -27.39 -0.42
CA SER A 118 15.97 -26.16 -0.53
C SER A 118 15.28 -24.91 0.03
N ASP A 119 13.94 -24.88 0.09
CA ASP A 119 13.17 -23.76 0.63
C ASP A 119 13.62 -23.37 2.06
N ASN A 120 13.98 -24.37 2.88
CA ASN A 120 14.46 -24.19 4.26
C ASN A 120 15.74 -23.34 4.37
N LEU A 121 16.53 -23.23 3.29
CA LEU A 121 17.70 -22.35 3.24
C LEU A 121 17.32 -20.90 3.53
N GLY A 122 16.09 -20.48 3.20
CA GLY A 122 15.54 -19.17 3.55
C GLY A 122 15.66 -18.87 5.04
N ALA A 123 15.14 -19.74 5.91
CA ALA A 123 15.23 -19.59 7.36
C ALA A 123 16.65 -19.85 7.90
N ILE A 124 17.36 -20.84 7.34
CA ILE A 124 18.68 -21.28 7.81
C ILE A 124 19.75 -20.21 7.57
N LEU A 125 19.91 -19.72 6.34
CA LEU A 125 20.99 -18.80 5.99
C LEU A 125 20.75 -17.40 6.56
N SER A 126 19.50 -16.92 6.57
CA SER A 126 19.16 -15.62 7.18
C SER A 126 19.40 -15.60 8.68
N THR A 127 19.02 -16.66 9.39
CA THR A 127 19.32 -16.82 10.82
C THR A 127 20.83 -16.91 11.06
N ALA A 128 21.55 -17.72 10.29
CA ALA A 128 22.99 -17.92 10.45
C ALA A 128 23.82 -16.66 10.18
N ASP A 129 23.47 -15.86 9.17
CA ASP A 129 24.09 -14.57 8.90
C ASP A 129 23.88 -13.60 10.06
N ILE A 130 22.63 -13.39 10.48
CA ILE A 130 22.31 -12.45 11.58
C ILE A 130 23.00 -12.85 12.88
N LEU A 131 22.95 -14.13 13.27
CA LEU A 131 23.63 -14.61 14.48
C LEU A 131 25.15 -14.45 14.37
N SER A 132 25.75 -14.66 13.18
CA SER A 132 27.18 -14.41 12.96
C SER A 132 27.54 -12.93 13.07
N ARG A 133 26.73 -12.04 12.47
CA ARG A 133 26.91 -10.59 12.59
C ARG A 133 26.77 -10.13 14.04
N GLU A 134 25.80 -10.67 14.78
CA GLU A 134 25.58 -10.38 16.20
C GLU A 134 26.76 -10.85 17.06
N ALA A 135 27.24 -12.09 16.86
CA ALA A 135 28.40 -12.65 17.56
C ALA A 135 29.67 -11.82 17.30
N LEU A 136 29.94 -11.44 16.04
CA LEU A 136 31.05 -10.56 15.68
C LEU A 136 30.92 -9.18 16.33
N ALA A 137 29.72 -8.57 16.32
CA ALA A 137 29.46 -7.27 16.94
C ALA A 137 29.58 -7.31 18.48
N ARG A 138 29.28 -8.45 19.11
CA ARG A 138 29.49 -8.69 20.55
C ARG A 138 30.94 -9.03 20.91
N GLY A 139 31.81 -9.27 19.93
CA GLY A 139 33.21 -9.67 20.15
C GLY A 139 33.38 -11.13 20.56
N ASN A 140 32.41 -12.00 20.25
CA ASN A 140 32.37 -13.41 20.61
C ASN A 140 32.63 -14.29 19.37
N PRO A 141 33.89 -14.44 18.89
CA PRO A 141 34.18 -15.19 17.67
C PRO A 141 33.81 -16.68 17.76
N ASP A 142 33.77 -17.24 18.97
CA ASP A 142 33.39 -18.64 19.21
C ASP A 142 31.87 -18.90 19.03
N GLU A 143 31.04 -17.84 19.01
CA GLU A 143 29.59 -17.92 18.72
C GLU A 143 29.26 -17.73 17.23
N VAL A 144 30.26 -17.48 16.37
CA VAL A 144 30.04 -17.23 14.95
C VAL A 144 29.60 -18.52 14.23
N ILE A 145 28.49 -18.44 13.49
CA ILE A 145 27.97 -19.59 12.75
C ILE A 145 28.80 -19.80 11.48
N SER A 146 29.43 -20.96 11.38
CA SER A 146 30.21 -21.38 10.22
C SER A 146 29.31 -21.91 9.08
N MET A 147 29.79 -21.84 7.84
CA MET A 147 29.11 -22.47 6.71
C MET A 147 29.01 -24.00 6.85
N LYS A 148 29.85 -24.65 7.67
CA LYS A 148 29.63 -26.05 8.06
C LYS A 148 28.34 -26.24 8.86
N GLN A 149 28.04 -25.36 9.81
CA GLN A 149 26.77 -25.41 10.56
C GLN A 149 25.57 -25.10 9.65
N VAL A 150 25.71 -24.19 8.69
CA VAL A 150 24.68 -23.94 7.65
C VAL A 150 24.42 -25.20 6.82
N LEU A 151 25.47 -25.88 6.35
CA LEU A 151 25.35 -27.14 5.59
C LEU A 151 24.79 -28.29 6.46
N THR A 152 25.20 -28.42 7.73
CA THR A 152 24.59 -29.36 8.69
C THR A 152 23.09 -29.11 8.81
N ALA A 153 22.69 -27.86 9.08
CA ALA A 153 21.29 -27.49 9.21
C ALA A 153 20.50 -27.76 7.91
N LEU A 154 21.11 -27.52 6.74
CA LEU A 154 20.49 -27.81 5.45
C LEU A 154 20.26 -29.32 5.27
N ILE A 155 21.28 -30.16 5.49
CA ILE A 155 21.16 -31.62 5.41
C ILE A 155 20.08 -32.15 6.37
N LYS A 156 20.05 -31.63 7.60
CA LYS A 156 19.05 -32.04 8.61
C LYS A 156 17.64 -31.57 8.28
N ALA A 157 17.45 -30.34 7.79
CA ALA A 157 16.14 -29.87 7.32
C ALA A 157 15.62 -30.72 6.16
N TYR A 158 16.51 -31.07 5.22
CA TYR A 158 16.20 -31.98 4.12
C TYR A 158 15.72 -33.32 4.65
N GLU A 159 16.46 -33.94 5.56
CA GLU A 159 16.10 -35.25 6.09
C GLU A 159 14.76 -35.22 6.84
N ILE A 160 14.52 -34.22 7.68
CA ILE A 160 13.24 -34.06 8.39
C ILE A 160 12.10 -33.99 7.38
N GLN A 161 12.12 -32.98 6.49
CA GLN A 161 11.04 -32.77 5.52
C GLN A 161 10.87 -33.98 4.59
N GLY A 162 11.95 -34.45 3.96
CA GLY A 162 11.90 -35.51 2.96
C GLY A 162 11.45 -36.86 3.53
N VAL A 163 11.82 -37.23 4.76
CA VAL A 163 11.35 -38.49 5.37
C VAL A 163 9.85 -38.47 5.65
N PHE A 164 9.27 -37.34 6.06
CA PHE A 164 7.81 -37.20 6.11
C PHE A 164 7.19 -37.35 4.71
N GLN A 165 7.77 -36.71 3.69
CA GLN A 165 7.22 -36.74 2.33
C GLN A 165 7.10 -38.14 1.71
N ILE A 166 7.88 -39.14 2.13
CA ILE A 166 7.85 -40.48 1.54
C ILE A 166 6.47 -41.14 1.68
N ARG A 167 5.76 -40.94 2.81
CA ARG A 167 4.47 -41.60 3.10
C ARG A 167 3.33 -40.66 3.51
N ASN A 168 3.61 -39.45 3.97
CA ASN A 168 2.59 -38.58 4.57
C ASN A 168 2.08 -37.53 3.58
N ALA A 169 0.96 -37.83 2.92
CA ALA A 169 0.38 -37.00 1.85
C ALA A 169 -0.59 -35.93 2.40
N PHE A 170 -0.08 -34.74 2.72
CA PHE A 170 -0.88 -33.59 3.16
C PHE A 170 -1.81 -33.08 2.04
N ASN A 171 -1.38 -33.21 0.79
CA ASN A 171 -2.19 -32.93 -0.40
C ASN A 171 -3.53 -33.71 -0.43
N LYS A 172 -3.57 -34.96 0.09
CA LYS A 172 -4.80 -35.78 0.14
C LYS A 172 -5.81 -35.31 1.21
N VAL A 173 -5.36 -34.53 2.19
CA VAL A 173 -6.24 -33.89 3.18
C VAL A 173 -6.56 -32.43 2.86
N GLY A 174 -5.91 -31.84 1.85
CA GLY A 174 -6.18 -30.49 1.32
C GLY A 174 -5.17 -29.41 1.75
N LEU A 175 -4.14 -29.79 2.50
CA LEU A 175 -3.09 -28.90 3.00
C LEU A 175 -1.90 -28.86 2.03
N ASP A 176 -1.12 -27.79 2.07
CA ASP A 176 0.09 -27.68 1.26
C ASP A 176 1.36 -28.16 2.00
N HIS A 177 2.33 -28.66 1.24
CA HIS A 177 3.56 -29.28 1.76
C HIS A 177 4.45 -28.34 2.57
N VAL A 178 4.26 -27.02 2.48
CA VAL A 178 5.06 -26.01 3.20
C VAL A 178 4.90 -26.11 4.74
N ILE A 179 3.95 -26.91 5.24
CA ILE A 179 3.95 -27.40 6.63
C ILE A 179 5.29 -28.05 7.00
N LEU A 180 5.86 -28.87 6.12
CA LEU A 180 7.13 -29.56 6.37
C LEU A 180 8.33 -28.61 6.33
N VAL A 181 8.29 -27.58 5.47
CA VAL A 181 9.28 -26.48 5.48
C VAL A 181 9.21 -25.75 6.83
N LYS A 182 8.01 -25.40 7.31
CA LYS A 182 7.81 -24.75 8.62
C LYS A 182 8.37 -25.60 9.76
N VAL A 183 8.08 -26.91 9.79
CA VAL A 183 8.52 -27.84 10.84
C VAL A 183 10.02 -28.10 10.80
N ALA A 184 10.60 -28.37 9.63
CA ALA A 184 12.03 -28.63 9.46
C ALA A 184 12.88 -27.37 9.77
N SER A 185 12.47 -26.22 9.24
CA SER A 185 13.09 -24.93 9.57
C SER A 185 12.97 -24.60 11.06
N SER A 186 11.84 -24.89 11.70
CA SER A 186 11.64 -24.64 13.14
C SER A 186 12.65 -25.39 14.02
N ALA A 187 12.93 -26.66 13.70
CA ALA A 187 13.94 -27.45 14.39
C ALA A 187 15.36 -26.89 14.16
N MET A 188 15.70 -26.53 12.92
CA MET A 188 17.04 -26.05 12.58
C MET A 188 17.34 -24.65 13.07
N VAL A 189 16.38 -23.73 13.01
CA VAL A 189 16.50 -22.40 13.59
C VAL A 189 16.68 -22.48 15.11
N SER A 190 15.96 -23.40 15.79
CA SER A 190 16.14 -23.64 17.23
C SER A 190 17.58 -24.08 17.56
N TRP A 191 18.13 -25.00 16.77
CA TRP A 191 19.51 -25.48 16.92
C TRP A 191 20.54 -24.36 16.64
N LEU A 192 20.37 -23.60 15.56
CA LEU A 192 21.24 -22.47 15.21
C LEU A 192 21.22 -21.35 16.26
N MET A 193 20.04 -21.07 16.84
CA MET A 193 19.87 -20.10 17.93
C MET A 193 20.42 -20.59 19.29
N GLY A 194 20.93 -21.81 19.38
CA GLY A 194 21.44 -22.40 20.63
C GLY A 194 20.36 -22.65 21.68
N LEU A 195 19.11 -22.84 21.28
CA LEU A 195 18.00 -23.12 22.20
C LEU A 195 18.20 -24.49 22.88
N SER A 196 17.68 -24.65 24.09
CA SER A 196 17.68 -25.96 24.77
C SER A 196 16.76 -26.97 24.07
N ARG A 197 16.89 -28.26 24.40
CA ARG A 197 16.01 -29.32 23.89
C ARG A 197 14.54 -29.06 24.19
N ASP A 198 14.22 -28.70 25.44
CA ASP A 198 12.86 -28.33 25.87
C ASP A 198 12.30 -27.14 25.09
N GLN A 199 13.15 -26.16 24.74
CA GLN A 199 12.78 -25.04 23.89
C GLN A 199 12.59 -25.48 22.43
N ALA A 200 13.46 -26.31 21.86
CA ALA A 200 13.29 -26.84 20.51
C ALA A 200 12.01 -27.69 20.38
N GLN A 201 11.70 -28.53 21.37
CA GLN A 201 10.42 -29.25 21.46
C GLN A 201 9.24 -28.26 21.50
N ALA A 202 9.36 -27.17 22.26
CA ALA A 202 8.33 -26.13 22.28
C ALA A 202 8.16 -25.47 20.90
N VAL A 203 9.23 -25.07 20.20
CA VAL A 203 9.15 -24.44 18.87
C VAL A 203 8.53 -25.41 17.85
N VAL A 204 8.97 -26.67 17.82
CA VAL A 204 8.41 -27.69 16.91
C VAL A 204 6.95 -28.01 17.26
N SER A 205 6.57 -27.99 18.53
CA SER A 205 5.15 -28.15 18.94
C SER A 205 4.27 -26.99 18.46
N HIS A 206 4.77 -25.76 18.55
CA HIS A 206 4.08 -24.58 17.98
C HIS A 206 3.98 -24.69 16.46
N ALA A 207 5.03 -25.17 15.79
CA ALA A 207 5.01 -25.35 14.33
C ALA A 207 3.93 -26.34 13.88
N TRP A 208 3.68 -27.41 14.64
CA TRP A 208 2.57 -28.35 14.38
C TRP A 208 1.19 -27.77 14.72
N ALA A 209 1.07 -27.03 15.83
CA ALA A 209 -0.18 -26.40 16.26
C ALA A 209 -0.58 -25.14 15.46
N ASP A 210 0.31 -24.60 14.64
CA ASP A 210 0.11 -23.38 13.88
C ASP A 210 -0.93 -23.53 12.74
N GLY A 211 -1.40 -22.40 12.22
CA GLY A 211 -2.26 -22.39 11.02
C GLY A 211 -1.52 -22.91 9.79
N HIS A 212 -2.07 -23.93 9.12
CA HIS A 212 -1.48 -24.54 7.93
C HIS A 212 -2.22 -24.13 6.65
N PRO A 213 -1.52 -23.67 5.60
CA PRO A 213 -2.18 -23.17 4.40
C PRO A 213 -2.84 -24.30 3.60
N LEU A 214 -4.03 -24.00 3.07
CA LEU A 214 -4.68 -24.81 2.04
C LEU A 214 -3.83 -24.83 0.76
N ARG A 215 -3.91 -25.90 -0.04
CA ARG A 215 -3.17 -26.02 -1.31
C ARG A 215 -3.89 -25.42 -2.53
N VAL A 216 -4.99 -24.67 -2.33
CA VAL A 216 -5.86 -24.17 -3.41
C VAL A 216 -5.13 -23.37 -4.50
N TYR A 217 -4.11 -22.57 -4.12
CA TYR A 217 -3.31 -21.75 -5.04
C TYR A 217 -2.36 -22.53 -5.96
N ARG A 218 -2.33 -23.87 -5.86
CA ARG A 218 -1.57 -24.76 -6.75
C ARG A 218 -2.47 -25.60 -7.66
N GLN A 219 -3.78 -25.42 -7.61
CA GLN A 219 -4.77 -26.24 -8.33
C GLN A 219 -5.67 -25.37 -9.20
N ALA A 220 -5.97 -25.82 -10.42
CA ALA A 220 -6.92 -25.14 -11.30
C ALA A 220 -8.33 -25.09 -10.67
N PRO A 221 -9.12 -24.02 -10.87
CA PRO A 221 -8.81 -22.81 -11.66
C PRO A 221 -8.05 -21.73 -10.87
N ASN A 222 -7.65 -21.98 -9.62
CA ASN A 222 -7.08 -20.98 -8.70
C ASN A 222 -5.54 -20.99 -8.67
N ALA A 223 -4.88 -21.59 -9.67
CA ALA A 223 -3.42 -21.67 -9.71
C ALA A 223 -2.81 -20.26 -9.90
N GLY A 224 -1.94 -19.84 -8.98
CA GLY A 224 -1.44 -18.46 -8.95
C GLY A 224 -0.15 -18.26 -8.16
N PRO A 225 0.37 -17.02 -8.09
CA PRO A 225 1.74 -16.72 -7.67
C PRO A 225 2.06 -17.09 -6.22
N ARG A 226 1.05 -17.28 -5.36
CA ARG A 226 1.27 -17.82 -3.99
C ARG A 226 2.00 -19.16 -3.97
N LYS A 227 1.95 -19.96 -5.04
CA LYS A 227 2.73 -21.19 -5.17
C LYS A 227 4.26 -20.94 -5.06
N GLY A 228 4.72 -19.76 -5.49
CA GLY A 228 6.13 -19.36 -5.54
C GLY A 228 6.65 -18.78 -4.23
N TRP A 229 5.79 -18.19 -3.39
CA TRP A 229 6.22 -17.54 -2.13
C TRP A 229 5.71 -18.21 -0.84
N ALA A 230 4.78 -19.16 -0.91
CA ALA A 230 4.26 -19.86 0.29
C ALA A 230 5.34 -20.57 1.13
N ALA A 231 6.48 -20.92 0.54
CA ALA A 231 7.60 -21.51 1.27
C ALA A 231 8.43 -20.44 2.02
N GLY A 232 8.57 -19.23 1.48
CA GLY A 232 9.12 -18.08 2.19
C GLY A 232 8.29 -17.72 3.42
N ASP A 233 6.96 -17.73 3.30
CA ASP A 233 6.02 -17.56 4.42
C ASP A 233 6.25 -18.63 5.53
N ALA A 234 6.43 -19.90 5.15
CA ALA A 234 6.77 -20.96 6.10
C ALA A 234 8.14 -20.76 6.79
N CYS A 235 9.16 -20.30 6.05
CA CYS A 235 10.48 -19.97 6.60
C CYS A 235 10.42 -18.79 7.59
N MET A 236 9.74 -17.70 7.23
CA MET A 236 9.46 -16.57 8.11
C MET A 236 8.75 -17.02 9.40
N ARG A 237 7.73 -17.88 9.25
CA ARG A 237 6.96 -18.39 10.38
C ARG A 237 7.81 -19.24 11.33
N ALA A 238 8.70 -20.08 10.81
CA ALA A 238 9.64 -20.85 11.63
C ALA A 238 10.56 -19.94 12.47
N VAL A 239 11.15 -18.89 11.87
CA VAL A 239 11.99 -17.91 12.58
C VAL A 239 11.17 -17.13 13.62
N HIS A 240 9.91 -16.80 13.32
CA HIS A 240 9.02 -16.14 14.27
C HIS A 240 8.71 -17.03 15.50
N LEU A 241 8.34 -18.30 15.29
CA LEU A 241 8.03 -19.24 16.38
C LEU A 241 9.26 -19.50 17.27
N ALA A 242 10.45 -19.63 16.68
CA ALA A 242 11.69 -19.76 17.43
C ALA A 242 11.97 -18.54 18.33
N ASN A 243 11.73 -17.32 17.82
CA ASN A 243 11.85 -16.10 18.61
C ASN A 243 10.84 -16.02 19.76
N LEU A 244 9.59 -16.45 19.56
CA LEU A 244 8.58 -16.47 20.64
C LEU A 244 9.01 -17.38 21.81
N VAL A 245 9.49 -18.59 21.52
CA VAL A 245 9.98 -19.52 22.56
C VAL A 245 11.29 -19.03 23.19
N ARG A 246 12.17 -18.36 22.43
CA ARG A 246 13.35 -17.66 22.96
C ARG A 246 12.96 -16.57 23.98
N CYS A 247 11.80 -15.94 23.80
CA CYS A 247 11.17 -15.02 24.76
C CYS A 247 10.40 -15.70 25.91
N GLY A 248 10.49 -17.03 26.06
CA GLY A 248 9.94 -17.77 27.20
C GLY A 248 8.55 -18.37 27.01
N GLN A 249 8.02 -18.43 25.78
CA GLN A 249 6.73 -19.09 25.53
C GLN A 249 6.82 -20.62 25.71
N PRO A 250 5.91 -21.25 26.49
CA PRO A 250 5.90 -22.69 26.72
C PRO A 250 5.41 -23.47 25.49
N GLY A 251 5.79 -24.75 25.38
CA GLY A 251 5.36 -25.64 24.31
C GLY A 251 4.03 -26.37 24.55
N ILE A 252 3.45 -26.88 23.48
CA ILE A 252 2.16 -27.59 23.43
C ILE A 252 2.44 -29.09 23.33
N ARG A 253 2.57 -29.76 24.47
CA ARG A 253 3.18 -31.10 24.53
C ARG A 253 2.54 -32.15 23.62
N SER A 254 1.22 -32.22 23.61
CA SER A 254 0.42 -33.14 22.79
C SER A 254 -0.19 -32.48 21.54
N ALA A 255 0.49 -31.50 20.92
CA ALA A 255 0.01 -30.74 19.76
C ALA A 255 -0.49 -31.61 18.58
N ILE A 256 0.05 -32.82 18.43
CA ILE A 256 -0.26 -33.75 17.35
C ILE A 256 -1.35 -34.74 17.78
N THR A 257 -1.23 -35.32 18.98
CA THR A 257 -2.06 -36.47 19.41
C THR A 257 -3.27 -36.13 20.29
N THR A 258 -3.44 -34.89 20.75
CA THR A 258 -4.59 -34.52 21.61
C THR A 258 -5.91 -34.89 20.93
N PRO A 259 -6.77 -35.72 21.54
CA PRO A 259 -8.06 -36.09 20.94
C PRO A 259 -8.90 -34.84 20.62
N ARG A 260 -9.61 -34.87 19.49
CA ARG A 260 -10.47 -33.79 18.95
C ARG A 260 -9.77 -32.49 18.55
N TRP A 261 -8.59 -32.17 19.11
CA TRP A 261 -7.96 -30.84 18.99
C TRP A 261 -6.54 -30.87 18.41
N GLY A 262 -5.86 -32.00 18.48
CA GLY A 262 -4.52 -32.19 17.94
C GLY A 262 -4.50 -32.33 16.41
N PHE A 263 -3.32 -32.15 15.83
CA PHE A 263 -3.11 -32.19 14.38
C PHE A 263 -3.71 -33.43 13.70
N TYR A 264 -3.55 -34.62 14.30
CA TYR A 264 -4.07 -35.86 13.70
C TYR A 264 -5.58 -35.83 13.52
N ASP A 265 -6.34 -35.51 14.56
CA ASP A 265 -7.81 -35.52 14.52
C ASP A 265 -8.37 -34.37 13.67
N VAL A 266 -7.82 -33.15 13.83
CA VAL A 266 -8.36 -31.94 13.18
C VAL A 266 -7.96 -31.83 11.71
N LEU A 267 -6.70 -32.10 11.39
CA LEU A 267 -6.10 -31.76 10.11
C LEU A 267 -5.64 -32.98 9.29
N TYR A 268 -5.37 -34.12 9.95
CA TYR A 268 -4.95 -35.35 9.29
C TYR A 268 -6.04 -36.45 9.29
N ARG A 269 -7.30 -36.10 9.57
CA ARG A 269 -8.49 -36.97 9.52
C ARG A 269 -8.36 -38.25 10.38
N GLY A 270 -7.73 -38.13 11.55
CA GLY A 270 -7.48 -39.24 12.47
C GLY A 270 -6.39 -40.22 12.03
N GLN A 271 -5.66 -39.92 10.95
CA GLN A 271 -4.50 -40.72 10.54
C GLN A 271 -3.28 -40.35 11.40
N THR A 272 -2.28 -41.23 11.45
CA THR A 272 -1.00 -41.00 12.14
C THR A 272 0.16 -40.92 11.14
N PHE A 273 1.26 -40.26 11.48
CA PHE A 273 2.41 -40.20 10.58
C PHE A 273 3.15 -41.53 10.46
N GLU A 274 3.50 -41.90 9.22
CA GLU A 274 4.39 -43.00 8.91
C GLU A 274 5.78 -42.45 8.55
N LEU A 275 6.80 -42.76 9.36
CA LEU A 275 8.20 -42.46 9.07
C LEU A 275 8.86 -43.78 8.60
N PRO A 276 8.92 -44.06 7.28
CA PRO A 276 9.33 -45.38 6.77
C PRO A 276 10.83 -45.68 6.92
N ARG A 277 11.60 -44.71 7.41
CA ARG A 277 13.03 -44.78 7.69
C ARG A 277 13.37 -43.84 8.85
N PRO A 278 14.43 -44.11 9.63
CA PRO A 278 14.99 -43.10 10.54
C PRO A 278 15.54 -41.92 9.74
N PHE A 279 15.60 -40.75 10.39
CA PHE A 279 16.32 -39.60 9.87
C PHE A 279 17.84 -39.88 9.87
N THR A 280 18.49 -39.83 8.71
CA THR A 280 19.95 -39.91 8.56
C THR A 280 20.50 -38.73 7.72
N SER A 281 20.78 -38.91 6.44
CA SER A 281 21.18 -37.86 5.48
C SER A 281 20.80 -38.20 4.03
N TRP A 282 19.96 -39.22 3.87
CA TRP A 282 19.62 -39.84 2.58
C TRP A 282 18.78 -38.95 1.66
N VAL A 283 17.98 -38.04 2.21
CA VAL A 283 17.22 -37.07 1.42
C VAL A 283 18.18 -36.17 0.66
N MET A 284 19.23 -35.64 1.30
CA MET A 284 20.27 -34.85 0.62
C MET A 284 21.03 -35.70 -0.41
N GLU A 285 21.38 -36.94 -0.06
CA GLU A 285 22.05 -37.87 -0.99
C GLU A 285 21.26 -38.15 -2.26
N THR A 286 19.92 -38.06 -2.20
CA THR A 286 19.03 -38.50 -3.29
C THR A 286 18.06 -37.42 -3.80
N VAL A 287 18.21 -36.16 -3.38
CA VAL A 287 17.38 -35.05 -3.87
C VAL A 287 17.56 -34.86 -5.39
N LEU A 288 16.49 -34.49 -6.09
CA LEU A 288 16.50 -34.20 -7.53
C LEU A 288 16.79 -32.70 -7.72
N PHE A 289 17.83 -32.35 -8.47
CA PHE A 289 18.06 -30.97 -8.90
C PHE A 289 17.29 -30.68 -10.19
N LYS A 290 16.80 -29.46 -10.35
CA LYS A 290 16.21 -29.00 -11.60
C LYS A 290 17.26 -28.28 -12.43
N VAL A 291 17.84 -28.99 -13.40
CA VAL A 291 18.81 -28.42 -14.35
C VAL A 291 18.11 -27.60 -15.45
N SER A 292 16.82 -27.85 -15.67
CA SER A 292 15.98 -27.13 -16.62
C SER A 292 14.74 -26.55 -15.94
N THR A 293 14.24 -25.45 -16.50
CA THR A 293 13.10 -24.70 -15.98
C THR A 293 11.80 -25.41 -16.35
N ALA A 294 11.34 -26.34 -15.51
CA ALA A 294 10.07 -27.03 -15.67
C ALA A 294 9.52 -27.52 -14.32
N GLU A 295 8.22 -27.81 -14.25
CA GLU A 295 7.67 -28.59 -13.14
C GLU A 295 8.37 -29.98 -13.09
N GLY A 296 8.63 -30.48 -11.89
CA GLY A 296 9.52 -31.63 -11.68
C GLY A 296 9.10 -32.90 -12.43
N HIS A 297 7.80 -33.14 -12.59
CA HIS A 297 7.23 -34.28 -13.28
C HIS A 297 7.26 -34.13 -14.82
N GLY A 298 7.56 -32.93 -15.33
CA GLY A 298 7.71 -32.62 -16.76
C GLY A 298 9.14 -32.66 -17.28
N LEU A 299 10.16 -32.66 -16.40
CA LEU A 299 11.58 -32.56 -16.78
C LEU A 299 12.01 -33.56 -17.87
N THR A 300 11.64 -34.84 -17.71
CA THR A 300 11.98 -35.90 -18.68
C THR A 300 11.12 -35.89 -19.93
N ALA A 301 9.91 -35.30 -19.89
CA ALA A 301 9.12 -35.08 -21.10
C ALA A 301 9.74 -33.96 -21.96
N VAL A 302 10.26 -32.91 -21.33
CA VAL A 302 11.05 -31.86 -21.99
C VAL A 302 12.33 -32.45 -22.60
N GLU A 303 13.06 -33.31 -21.85
CA GLU A 303 14.26 -33.99 -22.32
C GLU A 303 13.96 -34.92 -23.53
N ALA A 304 12.87 -35.69 -23.47
CA ALA A 304 12.39 -36.51 -24.59
C ALA A 304 11.95 -35.67 -25.81
N ALA A 305 11.30 -34.52 -25.58
CA ALA A 305 10.85 -33.62 -26.64
C ALA A 305 12.03 -32.99 -27.39
N LEU A 306 13.13 -32.65 -26.70
CA LEU A 306 14.37 -32.18 -27.33
C LEU A 306 14.93 -33.23 -28.31
N THR A 307 15.09 -34.47 -27.87
CA THR A 307 15.60 -35.55 -28.72
C THR A 307 14.68 -35.83 -29.92
N ILE A 308 13.36 -35.63 -29.77
CA ILE A 308 12.42 -35.72 -30.89
C ILE A 308 12.54 -34.50 -31.82
N ALA A 309 12.73 -33.29 -31.30
CA ALA A 309 12.97 -32.09 -32.11
C ALA A 309 14.25 -32.23 -32.96
N GLU A 310 15.34 -32.76 -32.38
CA GLU A 310 16.55 -33.10 -33.12
C GLU A 310 16.28 -34.14 -34.23
N LYS A 311 15.53 -35.20 -33.94
CA LYS A 311 15.12 -36.22 -34.92
C LYS A 311 14.28 -35.61 -36.07
N LEU A 312 13.45 -34.60 -35.79
CA LEU A 312 12.66 -33.88 -36.81
C LEU A 312 13.55 -32.96 -37.66
N ALA A 313 14.41 -32.17 -37.02
CA ALA A 313 15.34 -31.26 -37.70
C ALA A 313 16.31 -32.01 -38.63
N GLN A 314 16.84 -33.16 -38.21
CA GLN A 314 17.67 -34.04 -39.04
C GLN A 314 16.95 -34.58 -40.29
N ARG A 315 15.61 -34.58 -40.30
CA ARG A 315 14.76 -34.99 -41.43
C ARG A 315 14.24 -33.81 -42.26
N GLY A 316 14.51 -32.56 -41.84
CA GLY A 316 13.97 -31.36 -42.46
C GLY A 316 12.47 -31.16 -42.25
N LEU A 317 11.90 -31.77 -41.20
CA LEU A 317 10.46 -31.73 -40.90
C LEU A 317 10.12 -30.61 -39.92
N ARG A 318 8.91 -30.05 -40.03
CA ARG A 318 8.39 -28.96 -39.18
C ARG A 318 7.34 -29.49 -38.20
N PRO A 319 7.48 -29.30 -36.88
CA PRO A 319 6.56 -29.85 -35.89
C PRO A 319 5.08 -29.52 -36.12
N GLU A 320 4.78 -28.25 -36.44
CA GLU A 320 3.43 -27.75 -36.67
C GLU A 320 2.78 -28.28 -37.95
N GLU A 321 3.59 -28.76 -38.90
CA GLU A 321 3.11 -29.32 -40.16
C GLU A 321 3.10 -30.84 -40.13
N ASP A 322 4.19 -31.49 -39.73
CA ASP A 322 4.39 -32.93 -39.95
C ASP A 322 3.84 -33.83 -38.85
N ILE A 323 3.59 -33.30 -37.64
CA ILE A 323 3.03 -34.07 -36.52
C ILE A 323 1.50 -34.16 -36.62
N VAL A 324 0.95 -35.36 -36.44
CA VAL A 324 -0.51 -35.60 -36.39
C VAL A 324 -1.03 -36.05 -35.03
N ASN A 325 -0.17 -36.61 -34.17
CA ASN A 325 -0.53 -37.00 -32.81
C ASN A 325 0.73 -37.06 -31.93
N ILE A 326 0.60 -36.63 -30.67
CA ILE A 326 1.62 -36.79 -29.63
C ILE A 326 1.00 -37.61 -28.51
N ARG A 327 1.63 -38.69 -28.08
CA ARG A 327 1.20 -39.49 -26.92
C ARG A 327 2.28 -39.48 -25.85
N ALA A 328 1.92 -38.97 -24.67
CA ALA A 328 2.79 -38.90 -23.51
C ALA A 328 2.35 -39.91 -22.45
N ARG A 329 3.24 -40.84 -22.07
CA ARG A 329 3.08 -41.72 -20.91
C ARG A 329 3.85 -41.14 -19.73
N THR A 330 3.22 -41.09 -18.56
CA THR A 330 3.78 -40.46 -17.34
C THR A 330 3.32 -41.19 -16.08
N GLN A 331 3.89 -40.90 -14.91
CA GLN A 331 3.42 -41.42 -13.61
C GLN A 331 2.11 -40.74 -13.13
N GLU A 332 1.40 -41.35 -12.17
CA GLU A 332 0.16 -40.82 -11.55
C GLU A 332 0.31 -39.34 -11.13
N ALA A 333 1.42 -38.99 -10.48
CA ALA A 333 1.70 -37.61 -10.09
C ALA A 333 1.75 -36.63 -11.29
N GLY A 334 2.29 -37.05 -12.44
CA GLY A 334 2.28 -36.25 -13.67
C GLY A 334 0.88 -36.05 -14.22
N MET A 335 0.01 -37.06 -14.09
CA MET A 335 -1.41 -36.97 -14.45
C MET A 335 -2.21 -36.04 -13.52
N ILE A 336 -1.85 -35.97 -12.24
CA ILE A 336 -2.52 -35.11 -11.25
C ILE A 336 -2.07 -33.64 -11.35
N ILE A 337 -0.78 -33.38 -11.55
CA ILE A 337 -0.20 -32.01 -11.41
C ILE A 337 -0.21 -31.23 -12.73
N ILE A 338 0.20 -31.87 -13.84
CA ILE A 338 0.59 -31.17 -15.08
C ILE A 338 -0.22 -31.53 -16.34
N ASN A 339 -1.30 -32.30 -16.20
CA ASN A 339 -2.21 -32.65 -17.30
C ASN A 339 -3.34 -31.63 -17.48
N LYS A 340 -3.01 -30.39 -17.85
CA LYS A 340 -3.99 -29.33 -18.12
C LYS A 340 -4.50 -29.35 -19.57
N LYS A 341 -5.79 -29.05 -19.78
CA LYS A 341 -6.45 -28.84 -21.09
C LYS A 341 -7.14 -27.49 -21.13
N GLY A 342 -7.37 -26.95 -22.33
CA GLY A 342 -7.99 -25.65 -22.53
C GLY A 342 -7.00 -24.48 -22.44
N PRO A 343 -7.50 -23.22 -22.36
CA PRO A 343 -6.68 -22.03 -22.21
C PRO A 343 -5.75 -22.10 -20.99
N LEU A 344 -4.64 -21.37 -21.06
CA LEU A 344 -3.67 -21.20 -19.97
C LEU A 344 -3.53 -19.70 -19.71
N HIS A 345 -3.87 -19.25 -18.50
CA HIS A 345 -4.15 -17.84 -18.27
C HIS A 345 -2.94 -17.02 -17.79
N ASN A 346 -1.92 -17.67 -17.25
CA ASN A 346 -0.74 -17.02 -16.67
C ASN A 346 0.49 -17.94 -16.77
N ALA A 347 1.67 -17.45 -16.39
CA ALA A 347 2.91 -18.23 -16.40
C ALA A 347 2.84 -19.51 -15.51
N ALA A 348 2.15 -19.43 -14.37
CA ALA A 348 1.95 -20.56 -13.46
C ALA A 348 0.99 -21.63 -13.98
N ASP A 349 0.25 -21.34 -15.06
CA ASP A 349 -0.51 -22.32 -15.83
C ASP A 349 0.34 -23.04 -16.86
N ARG A 350 1.26 -22.31 -17.51
CA ARG A 350 2.13 -22.81 -18.59
C ARG A 350 3.25 -23.71 -18.06
N ASP A 351 3.90 -23.35 -16.96
CA ASP A 351 4.94 -24.18 -16.33
C ASP A 351 4.39 -25.50 -15.74
N HIS A 352 3.10 -25.53 -15.37
CA HIS A 352 2.35 -26.69 -14.89
C HIS A 352 1.45 -27.30 -15.99
N CYS A 353 1.88 -27.23 -17.25
CA CYS A 353 1.21 -27.91 -18.37
C CYS A 353 2.23 -28.69 -19.21
N LEU A 354 2.28 -30.02 -19.05
CA LEU A 354 3.20 -30.89 -19.81
C LEU A 354 3.02 -30.72 -21.32
N ARG A 355 1.77 -30.54 -21.77
CA ARG A 355 1.42 -30.29 -23.17
C ARG A 355 2.04 -29.00 -23.71
N TYR A 356 2.04 -27.93 -22.92
CA TYR A 356 2.66 -26.66 -23.30
C TYR A 356 4.18 -26.82 -23.38
N MET A 357 4.79 -27.40 -22.36
CA MET A 357 6.24 -27.63 -22.32
C MET A 357 6.73 -28.46 -23.51
N VAL A 358 6.05 -29.58 -23.82
CA VAL A 358 6.39 -30.42 -24.98
C VAL A 358 6.16 -29.68 -26.31
N ALA A 359 5.05 -28.96 -26.47
CA ALA A 359 4.75 -28.20 -27.69
C ALA A 359 5.79 -27.11 -27.96
N VAL A 360 6.15 -26.31 -26.94
CA VAL A 360 7.15 -25.25 -27.07
C VAL A 360 8.53 -25.83 -27.37
N VAL A 361 8.97 -26.88 -26.69
CA VAL A 361 10.28 -27.52 -26.95
C VAL A 361 10.37 -28.04 -28.39
N LEU A 362 9.32 -28.68 -28.89
CA LEU A 362 9.28 -29.16 -30.28
C LEU A 362 9.40 -28.01 -31.28
N LEU A 363 8.62 -26.92 -31.11
CA LEU A 363 8.61 -25.77 -32.01
C LEU A 363 9.88 -24.91 -31.92
N LYS A 364 10.44 -24.75 -30.72
CA LYS A 364 11.65 -23.96 -30.43
C LYS A 364 12.93 -24.70 -30.83
N GLY A 365 12.89 -26.04 -30.92
CA GLY A 365 14.05 -26.88 -31.25
C GLY A 365 15.20 -26.78 -30.24
N SER A 366 14.94 -26.25 -29.04
CA SER A 366 15.93 -26.03 -27.98
C SER A 366 15.24 -25.97 -26.62
N GLN A 367 16.04 -25.93 -25.55
CA GLN A 367 15.56 -26.06 -24.18
C GLN A 367 14.57 -24.95 -23.82
N ILE A 368 13.49 -25.31 -23.12
CA ILE A 368 12.54 -24.34 -22.60
C ILE A 368 13.18 -23.53 -21.46
N THR A 369 12.93 -22.23 -21.42
CA THR A 369 13.48 -21.30 -20.42
C THR A 369 12.36 -20.61 -19.64
N THR A 370 12.69 -19.99 -18.51
CA THR A 370 11.76 -19.20 -17.67
C THR A 370 11.03 -18.09 -18.43
N ALA A 371 11.67 -17.50 -19.44
CA ALA A 371 11.07 -16.52 -20.34
C ALA A 371 10.01 -17.11 -21.30
N ASP A 372 10.05 -18.41 -21.61
CA ASP A 372 9.06 -19.05 -22.49
C ASP A 372 7.68 -19.24 -21.83
N TYR A 373 7.58 -19.03 -20.51
CA TYR A 373 6.33 -19.12 -19.75
C TYR A 373 5.64 -17.78 -19.53
N GLN A 374 6.34 -16.65 -19.69
CA GLN A 374 5.80 -15.32 -19.37
C GLN A 374 4.67 -14.90 -20.33
N ASP A 375 3.75 -14.03 -19.89
CA ASP A 375 2.65 -13.54 -20.74
C ASP A 375 3.13 -12.70 -21.93
N SER A 376 4.32 -12.11 -21.82
CA SER A 376 5.05 -11.43 -22.89
C SER A 376 5.78 -12.37 -23.85
N SER A 377 5.80 -13.68 -23.59
CA SER A 377 6.47 -14.66 -24.44
C SER A 377 5.76 -14.83 -25.78
N PRO A 378 6.48 -14.93 -26.92
CA PRO A 378 5.84 -15.23 -28.20
C PRO A 378 5.07 -16.57 -28.16
N TRP A 379 5.56 -17.55 -27.39
CA TRP A 379 4.94 -18.86 -27.24
C TRP A 379 3.59 -18.83 -26.50
N ALA A 380 3.36 -17.83 -25.65
CA ALA A 380 2.13 -17.71 -24.86
C ALA A 380 0.88 -17.47 -25.74
N ARG A 381 1.06 -16.97 -26.97
CA ARG A 381 -0.01 -16.65 -27.93
C ARG A 381 0.17 -17.31 -29.31
N ASP A 382 1.21 -18.13 -29.50
CA ASP A 382 1.47 -18.79 -30.79
C ASP A 382 0.43 -19.89 -31.08
N PRO A 383 -0.37 -19.79 -32.18
CA PRO A 383 -1.40 -20.78 -32.50
C PRO A 383 -0.84 -22.18 -32.82
N ARG A 384 0.46 -22.30 -33.14
CA ARG A 384 1.13 -23.59 -33.33
C ARG A 384 1.30 -24.34 -32.02
N VAL A 385 1.52 -23.63 -30.91
CA VAL A 385 1.59 -24.22 -29.56
C VAL A 385 0.23 -24.85 -29.23
N GLU A 386 -0.88 -24.15 -29.47
CA GLU A 386 -2.21 -24.72 -29.22
C GLU A 386 -2.53 -25.89 -30.17
N THR A 387 -2.14 -25.79 -31.45
CA THR A 387 -2.24 -26.90 -32.40
C THR A 387 -1.60 -28.18 -31.82
N LEU A 388 -0.34 -28.12 -31.37
CA LEU A 388 0.35 -29.27 -30.78
C LEU A 388 -0.25 -29.70 -29.42
N ARG A 389 -0.67 -28.76 -28.57
CA ARG A 389 -1.35 -29.08 -27.29
C ARG A 389 -2.65 -29.85 -27.49
N SER A 390 -3.42 -29.49 -28.52
CA SER A 390 -4.72 -30.10 -28.83
C SER A 390 -4.59 -31.58 -29.27
N ILE A 391 -3.55 -31.90 -30.05
CA ILE A 391 -3.24 -33.27 -30.50
C ILE A 391 -2.35 -34.05 -29.52
N THR A 392 -2.00 -33.47 -28.36
CA THR A 392 -1.27 -34.17 -27.31
C THR A 392 -2.23 -34.98 -26.43
N THR A 393 -1.96 -36.26 -26.25
CA THR A 393 -2.65 -37.15 -25.32
C THR A 393 -1.73 -37.50 -24.15
N MET A 394 -2.31 -37.71 -22.97
CA MET A 394 -1.57 -38.07 -21.75
C MET A 394 -2.27 -39.25 -21.08
N GLU A 395 -1.50 -40.25 -20.67
CA GLU A 395 -1.96 -41.43 -19.94
C GLU A 395 -0.98 -41.81 -18.81
N GLU A 396 -1.50 -42.47 -17.78
CA GLU A 396 -0.67 -43.06 -16.73
C GLU A 396 -0.02 -44.35 -17.24
N ASP A 397 1.28 -44.53 -16.97
CA ASP A 397 1.93 -45.83 -17.00
C ASP A 397 2.14 -46.35 -15.56
N PRO A 398 1.43 -47.42 -15.13
CA PRO A 398 1.55 -47.96 -13.78
C PRO A 398 2.97 -48.44 -13.41
N SER A 399 3.83 -48.73 -14.40
CA SER A 399 5.22 -49.07 -14.15
C SER A 399 6.04 -47.83 -13.74
N PHE A 400 5.76 -46.67 -14.34
CA PHE A 400 6.40 -45.40 -13.97
C PHE A 400 5.92 -44.94 -12.59
N THR A 401 4.62 -45.08 -12.29
CA THR A 401 4.06 -44.79 -10.94
C THR A 401 4.72 -45.65 -9.84
N ARG A 402 4.92 -46.94 -10.09
CA ARG A 402 5.62 -47.83 -9.16
C ARG A 402 7.07 -47.40 -8.94
N ASP A 403 7.81 -47.16 -10.02
CA ASP A 403 9.25 -46.87 -9.97
C ASP A 403 9.55 -45.44 -9.45
N TYR A 404 8.58 -44.54 -9.54
CA TYR A 404 8.56 -43.23 -8.86
C TYR A 404 8.51 -43.35 -7.34
N HIS A 405 7.71 -44.28 -6.81
CA HIS A 405 7.57 -44.50 -5.36
C HIS A 405 8.60 -45.48 -4.76
N ASP A 406 9.30 -46.27 -5.57
CA ASP A 406 10.39 -47.14 -5.10
C ASP A 406 11.59 -46.30 -4.61
N PRO A 407 11.96 -46.34 -3.31
CA PRO A 407 13.10 -45.61 -2.77
C PRO A 407 14.45 -45.97 -3.40
N GLN A 408 14.58 -47.14 -4.03
CA GLN A 408 15.80 -47.52 -4.75
C GLN A 408 15.84 -46.93 -6.18
N CYS A 409 14.68 -46.73 -6.82
CA CYS A 409 14.59 -46.26 -8.20
C CYS A 409 14.39 -44.74 -8.29
N ARG A 410 13.26 -44.23 -7.76
CA ARG A 410 12.84 -42.82 -7.74
C ARG A 410 12.83 -42.16 -9.12
N SER A 411 12.44 -42.92 -10.15
CA SER A 411 12.34 -42.41 -11.52
C SER A 411 11.24 -41.34 -11.64
N VAL A 412 11.47 -40.35 -12.50
CA VAL A 412 10.44 -39.38 -12.89
C VAL A 412 10.27 -39.55 -14.40
N ALA A 413 9.65 -40.65 -14.80
CA ALA A 413 9.74 -41.18 -16.15
C ALA A 413 8.64 -40.61 -17.06
N ASN A 414 9.05 -40.14 -18.24
CA ASN A 414 8.12 -39.83 -19.32
C ASN A 414 8.56 -40.53 -20.61
N ALA A 415 7.59 -41.03 -21.37
CA ALA A 415 7.80 -41.46 -22.75
C ALA A 415 6.94 -40.64 -23.70
N LEU A 416 7.53 -40.15 -24.78
CA LEU A 416 6.83 -39.45 -25.86
C LEU A 416 6.85 -40.31 -27.13
N GLU A 417 5.68 -40.50 -27.72
CA GLU A 417 5.47 -41.13 -29.02
C GLU A 417 4.83 -40.10 -29.95
N VAL A 418 5.60 -39.62 -30.93
CA VAL A 418 5.16 -38.64 -31.94
C VAL A 418 4.88 -39.37 -33.25
N THR A 419 3.64 -39.27 -33.73
CA THR A 419 3.21 -39.84 -35.02
C THR A 419 3.22 -38.75 -36.08
N LEU A 420 3.85 -39.03 -37.23
CA LEU A 420 4.00 -38.12 -38.36
C LEU A 420 2.93 -38.38 -39.45
N ARG A 421 2.73 -37.43 -40.37
CA ARG A 421 1.76 -37.53 -41.47
C ARG A 421 1.97 -38.74 -42.40
N ASP A 422 3.21 -39.21 -42.55
CA ASP A 422 3.56 -40.39 -43.35
C ASP A 422 3.29 -41.73 -42.62
N GLY A 423 2.86 -41.67 -41.35
CA GLY A 423 2.66 -42.83 -40.48
C GLY A 423 3.90 -43.25 -39.70
N THR A 424 5.05 -42.60 -39.89
CA THR A 424 6.27 -42.85 -39.11
C THR A 424 6.04 -42.46 -37.65
N LYS A 425 6.58 -43.28 -36.72
CA LYS A 425 6.58 -43.00 -35.29
C LYS A 425 7.99 -42.68 -34.80
N LEU A 426 8.11 -41.60 -34.02
CA LEU A 426 9.31 -41.23 -33.29
C LEU A 426 9.02 -41.41 -31.80
N GLU A 427 9.71 -42.37 -31.19
CA GLU A 427 9.60 -42.66 -29.76
C GLU A 427 10.87 -42.21 -29.02
N GLU A 428 10.68 -41.76 -27.77
CA GLU A 428 11.75 -41.48 -26.80
C GLU A 428 11.25 -41.73 -25.38
N LEU A 429 12.07 -42.37 -24.54
CA LEU A 429 11.77 -42.66 -23.12
C LEU A 429 12.94 -42.18 -22.25
N VAL A 430 12.68 -41.21 -21.39
CA VAL A 430 13.66 -40.71 -20.43
C VAL A 430 13.19 -41.07 -19.01
N PRO A 431 13.84 -42.03 -18.32
CA PRO A 431 13.43 -42.46 -16.99
C PRO A 431 13.98 -41.58 -15.85
N PHE A 432 15.13 -40.94 -16.05
CA PHE A 432 15.82 -40.13 -15.04
C PHE A 432 16.22 -38.79 -15.65
N PRO A 433 15.70 -37.64 -15.15
CA PRO A 433 16.07 -36.32 -15.65
C PRO A 433 17.53 -35.98 -15.31
N LEU A 434 18.15 -35.08 -16.08
CA LEU A 434 19.56 -34.65 -15.94
C LEU A 434 20.05 -34.38 -14.50
N GLY A 435 19.21 -33.88 -13.60
CA GLY A 435 19.58 -33.58 -12.21
C GLY A 435 19.35 -34.71 -11.20
N HIS A 436 18.94 -35.90 -11.65
CA HIS A 436 18.70 -37.06 -10.80
C HIS A 436 20.02 -37.74 -10.39
N VAL A 437 20.16 -38.18 -9.14
CA VAL A 437 21.39 -38.79 -8.58
C VAL A 437 22.02 -39.93 -9.41
N ARG A 438 21.25 -40.61 -10.27
CA ARG A 438 21.75 -41.64 -11.20
C ARG A 438 22.43 -41.12 -12.47
N ARG A 439 22.36 -39.82 -12.77
CA ARG A 439 23.03 -39.18 -13.92
C ARG A 439 24.42 -38.68 -13.48
N PRO A 440 25.54 -39.22 -13.99
CA PRO A 440 26.87 -38.79 -13.56
C PRO A 440 27.15 -37.31 -13.84
N GLU A 441 26.51 -36.73 -14.84
CA GLU A 441 26.61 -35.33 -15.24
C GLU A 441 25.89 -34.34 -14.30
N THR A 442 25.02 -34.80 -13.40
CA THR A 442 24.17 -33.92 -12.54
C THR A 442 24.95 -32.81 -11.84
N LEU A 443 26.03 -33.14 -11.13
CA LEU A 443 26.72 -32.15 -10.28
C LEU A 443 27.47 -31.10 -11.11
N GLN A 444 27.95 -31.47 -12.30
CA GLN A 444 28.54 -30.54 -13.25
C GLN A 444 27.46 -29.58 -13.78
N LEU A 445 26.32 -30.11 -14.25
CA LEU A 445 25.24 -29.30 -14.80
C LEU A 445 24.62 -28.35 -13.76
N VAL A 446 24.52 -28.78 -12.49
CA VAL A 446 24.10 -27.90 -11.38
C VAL A 446 25.10 -26.77 -11.15
N ARG A 447 26.41 -27.03 -11.26
CA ARG A 447 27.43 -25.97 -11.17
C ARG A 447 27.35 -25.01 -12.36
N GLU A 448 27.15 -25.52 -13.57
CA GLU A 448 27.01 -24.71 -14.79
C GLU A 448 25.76 -23.82 -14.72
N LYS A 449 24.62 -24.36 -14.30
CA LYS A 449 23.41 -23.59 -13.99
C LYS A 449 23.68 -22.51 -12.93
N ALA A 450 24.29 -22.87 -11.79
CA ALA A 450 24.61 -21.90 -10.75
C ALA A 450 25.53 -20.79 -11.26
N GLN A 451 26.51 -21.11 -12.12
CA GLN A 451 27.38 -20.13 -12.76
C GLN A 451 26.62 -19.17 -13.68
N GLN A 452 25.69 -19.69 -14.50
CA GLN A 452 24.84 -18.88 -15.38
C GLN A 452 23.92 -17.96 -14.57
N ASN A 453 23.20 -18.53 -13.59
CA ASN A 453 22.20 -17.81 -12.82
C ASN A 453 22.81 -16.74 -11.89
N LEU A 454 23.91 -17.04 -11.18
CA LEU A 454 24.61 -16.04 -10.37
C LEU A 454 25.15 -14.89 -11.24
N GLY A 455 25.54 -15.19 -12.48
CA GLY A 455 26.01 -14.22 -13.47
C GLY A 455 24.97 -13.18 -13.94
N LEU A 456 23.69 -13.35 -13.58
CA LEU A 456 22.62 -12.38 -13.90
C LEU A 456 22.67 -11.11 -13.02
N LYS A 457 23.37 -11.15 -11.88
CA LYS A 457 23.53 -10.02 -10.95
C LYS A 457 24.97 -9.81 -10.46
N LEU A 458 25.84 -10.81 -10.57
CA LEU A 458 27.22 -10.78 -10.09
C LEU A 458 28.20 -10.86 -11.26
N SER A 459 29.37 -10.21 -11.15
CA SER A 459 30.40 -10.27 -12.18
C SER A 459 30.97 -11.68 -12.34
N SER A 460 31.40 -12.05 -13.55
CA SER A 460 31.98 -13.39 -13.82
C SER A 460 33.17 -13.73 -12.92
N GLU A 461 33.95 -12.73 -12.52
CA GLU A 461 35.03 -12.89 -11.54
C GLU A 461 34.48 -13.26 -10.15
N ARG A 462 33.48 -12.52 -9.65
CA ARG A 462 32.83 -12.79 -8.35
C ARG A 462 32.14 -14.14 -8.34
N VAL A 463 31.47 -14.53 -9.43
CA VAL A 463 30.85 -15.86 -9.58
C VAL A 463 31.91 -16.96 -9.52
N GLY A 464 33.02 -16.82 -10.25
CA GLY A 464 34.15 -17.76 -10.18
C GLY A 464 34.70 -17.89 -8.76
N GLN A 465 34.95 -16.76 -8.08
CA GLN A 465 35.42 -16.73 -6.70
C GLN A 465 34.47 -17.44 -5.72
N ILE A 466 33.15 -17.28 -5.88
CA ILE A 466 32.13 -17.93 -5.04
C ILE A 466 32.16 -19.46 -5.26
N LEU A 467 32.08 -19.90 -6.52
CA LEU A 467 32.03 -21.33 -6.85
C LEU A 467 33.33 -22.05 -6.46
N ASP A 468 34.49 -21.45 -6.73
CA ASP A 468 35.79 -21.98 -6.32
C ASP A 468 35.96 -21.96 -4.80
N THR A 469 35.34 -21.01 -4.09
CA THR A 469 35.36 -20.98 -2.63
C THR A 469 34.57 -22.15 -2.06
N VAL A 470 33.36 -22.44 -2.55
CA VAL A 470 32.48 -23.52 -2.05
C VAL A 470 33.17 -24.91 -2.09
N ASP A 471 33.95 -25.18 -3.15
CA ASP A 471 34.69 -26.44 -3.29
C ASP A 471 35.84 -26.58 -2.29
N GLN A 472 36.44 -25.47 -1.85
CA GLN A 472 37.62 -25.51 -1.00
C GLN A 472 37.30 -25.98 0.44
N PRO A 473 38.16 -26.79 1.08
CA PRO A 473 37.98 -27.21 2.47
C PRO A 473 37.87 -26.05 3.47
N LYS A 474 38.38 -24.86 3.12
CA LYS A 474 38.26 -23.64 3.95
C LYS A 474 36.83 -23.12 4.04
N PHE A 475 35.95 -23.47 3.09
CA PHE A 475 34.56 -23.02 3.05
C PHE A 475 33.80 -23.39 4.32
N GLU A 476 33.96 -24.63 4.79
CA GLU A 476 33.34 -25.11 6.03
C GLU A 476 33.65 -24.25 7.26
N LYS A 477 34.77 -23.52 7.25
CA LYS A 477 35.20 -22.62 8.35
C LYS A 477 34.88 -21.15 8.10
N MET A 478 34.36 -20.78 6.92
CA MET A 478 33.95 -19.41 6.62
C MET A 478 32.73 -19.06 7.48
N ALA A 479 32.68 -17.83 8.01
CA ALA A 479 31.49 -17.34 8.70
C ALA A 479 30.33 -17.21 7.72
N ALA A 480 29.12 -17.56 8.14
CA ALA A 480 27.92 -17.40 7.32
C ALA A 480 27.74 -15.95 6.84
N SER A 481 28.17 -14.99 7.66
CA SER A 481 28.12 -13.57 7.32
C SER A 481 29.14 -13.11 6.29
N ASP A 482 30.29 -13.76 6.20
CA ASP A 482 31.26 -13.47 5.14
C ASP A 482 30.72 -13.97 3.80
N PHE A 483 30.16 -15.19 3.79
CA PHE A 483 29.55 -15.77 2.59
C PHE A 483 28.33 -14.99 2.11
N ALA A 484 27.40 -14.64 3.01
CA ALA A 484 26.26 -13.78 2.68
C ALA A 484 26.70 -12.40 2.15
N THR A 485 27.80 -11.85 2.67
CA THR A 485 28.36 -10.57 2.18
C THR A 485 28.91 -10.68 0.76
N GLN A 486 29.60 -11.79 0.40
CA GLN A 486 30.08 -12.01 -0.98
C GLN A 486 28.95 -12.09 -2.01
N LEU A 487 27.75 -12.51 -1.59
CA LEU A 487 26.57 -12.64 -2.44
C LEU A 487 25.77 -11.34 -2.60
N ALA A 488 25.99 -10.33 -1.75
CA ALA A 488 25.24 -9.06 -1.76
C ALA A 488 25.95 -7.92 -2.52
N GLU A 489 27.21 -8.10 -2.94
CA GLU A 489 27.93 -7.11 -3.75
C GLU A 489 27.50 -7.18 -5.23
N ILE A 490 26.52 -6.34 -5.61
CA ILE A 490 26.02 -6.23 -6.98
C ILE A 490 27.08 -5.64 -7.92
N TYR A 491 27.21 -6.21 -9.12
CA TYR A 491 27.90 -5.56 -10.23
C TYR A 491 26.91 -4.73 -11.06
N ASP A 492 26.96 -3.40 -10.94
CA ASP A 492 26.08 -2.49 -11.66
C ASP A 492 26.85 -1.67 -12.71
N ASP A 493 26.61 -2.00 -13.98
CA ASP A 493 27.24 -1.37 -15.14
C ASP A 493 26.64 0.01 -15.46
N GLU A 494 25.42 0.31 -14.98
CA GLU A 494 24.79 1.63 -15.09
C GLU A 494 25.27 2.60 -14.02
N ILE A 495 25.44 2.17 -12.77
CA ILE A 495 26.05 3.01 -11.72
C ILE A 495 27.46 3.44 -12.15
N ARG A 496 28.23 2.55 -12.80
CA ARG A 496 29.55 2.90 -13.33
C ARG A 496 29.48 3.90 -14.49
N LYS A 497 28.51 3.78 -15.40
CA LYS A 497 28.29 4.76 -16.50
C LYS A 497 27.78 6.11 -15.99
N SER A 498 26.86 6.11 -15.02
CA SER A 498 26.31 7.31 -14.36
C SER A 498 27.38 8.06 -13.57
N ALA A 499 28.23 7.35 -12.83
CA ALA A 499 29.35 7.94 -12.09
C ALA A 499 30.43 8.52 -13.02
N LEU A 500 30.74 7.87 -14.15
CA LEU A 500 31.69 8.39 -15.13
C LEU A 500 31.13 9.58 -15.94
N SER A 501 29.81 9.58 -16.19
CA SER A 501 29.09 10.69 -16.85
C SER A 501 29.13 11.97 -16.00
N ARG A 502 28.87 11.89 -14.68
CA ARG A 502 28.80 13.06 -13.78
C ARG A 502 30.12 13.79 -13.53
N TYR A 503 31.27 13.21 -13.89
CA TYR A 503 32.59 13.81 -13.64
C TYR A 503 33.41 14.14 -14.89
N GLY A 504 32.89 13.92 -16.11
CA GLY A 504 33.50 14.43 -17.35
C GLY A 504 34.93 13.95 -17.64
N LEU A 505 35.36 12.82 -17.09
CA LEU A 505 36.73 12.31 -17.21
C LEU A 505 36.86 11.26 -18.31
N ALA A 506 37.50 11.63 -19.42
CA ALA A 506 37.98 10.69 -20.43
C ALA A 506 39.11 9.81 -19.88
N LEU A 507 39.09 8.51 -20.22
CA LEU A 507 40.05 7.51 -19.75
C LEU A 507 41.49 7.77 -20.26
N PRO A 508 42.49 7.84 -19.37
CA PRO A 508 43.88 7.50 -19.69
C PRO A 508 44.17 6.07 -19.24
N GLY A 509 44.87 5.29 -20.08
CA GLY A 509 45.22 3.92 -19.77
C GLY A 509 46.21 3.77 -18.59
N SER A 510 46.05 2.68 -17.84
CA SER A 510 47.07 2.00 -17.03
C SER A 510 48.21 2.84 -16.41
N HIS A 511 48.20 3.04 -15.08
CA HIS A 511 49.27 2.57 -14.18
C HIS A 511 48.99 2.85 -12.67
N ARG A 512 49.22 1.81 -11.85
CA ARG A 512 49.61 1.78 -10.41
C ARG A 512 49.25 2.96 -9.47
N GLY A 513 48.21 2.76 -8.67
CA GLY A 513 48.31 2.62 -7.19
C GLY A 513 48.62 3.84 -6.31
N VAL A 514 47.59 4.31 -5.56
CA VAL A 514 47.72 5.12 -4.33
C VAL A 514 46.63 4.67 -3.33
N GLN A 515 46.96 4.54 -2.04
CA GLN A 515 45.99 4.36 -0.95
C GLN A 515 45.43 5.72 -0.49
N LEU A 516 44.14 5.80 -0.17
CA LEU A 516 43.57 6.93 0.58
C LEU A 516 43.09 6.46 1.96
N VAL A 517 43.48 7.23 2.98
CA VAL A 517 43.03 7.08 4.38
C VAL A 517 42.13 8.26 4.70
N ILE A 518 40.96 8.01 5.27
CA ILE A 518 40.02 9.05 5.69
C ILE A 518 40.05 9.16 7.22
N VAL A 519 40.31 10.37 7.72
CA VAL A 519 40.12 10.77 9.11
C VAL A 519 39.09 11.91 9.12
N GLY A 520 38.20 11.91 10.10
CA GLY A 520 36.98 12.71 10.12
C GLY A 520 37.13 14.20 10.53
N PRO A 521 36.06 14.83 11.04
CA PRO A 521 35.47 15.97 10.32
C PRO A 521 35.54 17.29 11.08
N PHE A 522 35.35 18.40 10.35
CA PHE A 522 34.72 19.69 10.73
C PHE A 522 35.31 20.82 9.87
N LEU A 523 34.47 21.57 9.15
CA LEU A 523 34.62 23.03 8.96
C LEU A 523 33.37 23.64 8.31
N ARG A 524 33.14 24.93 8.59
CA ARG A 524 32.02 25.74 8.11
C ARG A 524 32.14 26.04 6.60
N ILE A 525 31.00 26.33 5.98
CA ILE A 525 30.92 27.02 4.70
C ILE A 525 30.59 28.48 5.00
N ASP A 526 31.47 29.40 4.61
CA ASP A 526 31.19 30.83 4.51
C ASP A 526 31.45 31.25 3.05
N GLN A 527 30.50 31.97 2.45
CA GLN A 527 30.53 32.72 1.17
C GLN A 527 31.30 32.12 -0.04
N ILE A 528 30.55 31.84 -1.11
CA ILE A 528 31.09 31.82 -2.49
C ILE A 528 30.33 32.87 -3.31
N ASP A 529 31.09 33.86 -3.78
CA ASP A 529 30.71 34.84 -4.80
C ASP A 529 30.69 34.15 -6.18
N ILE A 530 29.63 34.34 -6.96
CA ILE A 530 29.48 33.79 -8.31
C ILE A 530 29.25 34.93 -9.30
N SER A 531 30.33 35.60 -9.68
CA SER A 531 30.41 36.40 -10.89
C SER A 531 30.98 35.54 -12.02
N GLY A 532 30.09 35.08 -12.91
CA GLY A 532 30.46 34.20 -14.03
C GLY A 532 29.34 34.09 -15.06
N GLU A 533 29.36 34.99 -16.05
CA GLU A 533 28.43 34.98 -17.18
C GLU A 533 28.53 33.67 -17.98
N TYR A 534 27.39 33.02 -18.22
CA TYR A 534 27.26 31.96 -19.22
C TYR A 534 26.06 32.27 -20.13
N GLU A 535 26.35 32.54 -21.39
CA GLU A 535 25.32 32.74 -22.43
C GLU A 535 24.58 31.42 -22.69
N ILE A 536 23.27 31.42 -22.46
CA ILE A 536 22.39 30.31 -22.82
C ILE A 536 21.93 30.50 -24.29
N PRO A 537 22.08 29.50 -25.18
CA PRO A 537 21.65 29.63 -26.57
C PRO A 537 20.13 29.84 -26.71
N GLN A 538 19.74 30.92 -27.39
CA GLN A 538 18.35 31.16 -27.80
C GLN A 538 17.89 30.13 -28.86
N THR A 539 17.30 29.02 -28.44
CA THR A 539 16.42 28.19 -29.28
C THR A 539 15.59 27.20 -28.43
N TYR A 540 14.56 27.68 -27.73
CA TYR A 540 13.32 26.95 -27.41
C TYR A 540 12.28 27.92 -26.82
N ILE A 541 11.68 28.75 -27.69
CA ILE A 541 10.44 29.47 -27.44
C ILE A 541 9.52 29.17 -28.65
N LEU A 542 8.20 29.09 -28.40
CA LEU A 542 7.12 28.77 -29.35
C LEU A 542 6.83 27.28 -29.59
N SER A 543 6.19 26.63 -28.62
CA SER A 543 5.11 25.68 -28.90
C SER A 543 4.08 25.65 -27.75
N THR A 544 3.40 26.77 -27.50
CA THR A 544 2.12 26.76 -26.79
C THR A 544 1.05 26.17 -27.70
N PRO A 545 0.31 25.12 -27.30
CA PRO A 545 -0.99 24.82 -27.90
C PRO A 545 -1.96 25.96 -27.59
N ASN A 546 -2.88 26.26 -28.51
CA ASN A 546 -3.87 27.32 -28.31
C ASN A 546 -4.81 26.97 -27.13
N ASN A 547 -4.73 27.72 -26.03
CA ASN A 547 -5.79 27.73 -25.03
C ASN A 547 -7.00 28.52 -25.54
N GLN A 548 -7.79 27.87 -26.38
CA GLN A 548 -9.20 28.21 -26.62
C GLN A 548 -10.09 27.10 -26.05
N ASP A 549 -9.95 26.84 -24.75
CA ASP A 549 -10.96 26.26 -23.86
C ASP A 549 -10.38 26.31 -22.43
N GLY A 550 -10.92 27.18 -21.58
CA GLY A 550 -10.29 27.55 -20.30
C GLY A 550 -10.76 26.70 -19.12
N ILE A 551 -9.84 25.96 -18.50
CA ILE A 551 -9.97 25.47 -17.11
C ILE A 551 -8.64 25.73 -16.38
N LEU A 552 -8.66 26.73 -15.49
CA LEU A 552 -7.57 27.07 -14.57
C LEU A 552 -7.39 25.98 -13.50
N GLY A 553 -6.16 25.81 -13.01
CA GLY A 553 -5.89 25.00 -11.82
C GLY A 553 -6.53 25.63 -10.58
N GLY A 554 -7.04 24.79 -9.66
CA GLY A 554 -7.86 25.26 -8.55
C GLY A 554 -7.06 25.84 -7.37
N VAL A 555 -7.51 27.01 -6.88
CA VAL A 555 -6.91 27.77 -5.76
C VAL A 555 -6.60 26.89 -4.53
N PRO A 556 -5.36 26.89 -4.00
CA PRO A 556 -4.96 26.16 -2.79
C PRO A 556 -5.20 26.92 -1.47
N CYS A 557 -4.95 26.24 -0.36
CA CYS A 557 -4.97 26.86 0.98
C CYS A 557 -3.63 27.51 1.32
N GLN A 558 -3.65 28.81 1.65
CA GLN A 558 -2.44 29.63 1.88
C GLN A 558 -1.47 29.06 2.93
N PHE A 559 -1.96 28.35 3.95
CA PHE A 559 -1.12 27.84 5.06
C PHE A 559 -0.53 26.45 4.81
N CYS A 560 -1.01 25.70 3.81
CA CYS A 560 -0.64 24.30 3.67
C CYS A 560 -0.41 23.81 2.24
N GLY A 561 -0.62 24.65 1.22
CA GLY A 561 -0.39 24.34 -0.21
C GLY A 561 -1.35 23.33 -0.83
N VAL A 562 -2.22 22.70 -0.03
CA VAL A 562 -3.17 21.68 -0.48
C VAL A 562 -4.41 22.33 -1.10
N SER A 563 -4.83 21.84 -2.27
CA SER A 563 -6.06 22.30 -2.94
C SER A 563 -7.31 22.06 -2.08
N PHE A 564 -8.31 22.93 -2.19
CA PHE A 564 -9.65 22.67 -1.63
C PHE A 564 -10.45 21.66 -2.45
N ASN A 565 -10.06 21.37 -3.69
CA ASN A 565 -10.83 20.54 -4.63
C ASN A 565 -10.40 19.06 -4.61
N ILE A 566 -10.27 18.54 -3.40
CA ILE A 566 -9.93 17.13 -3.11
C ILE A 566 -11.12 16.22 -3.37
N SER A 567 -10.88 15.06 -3.98
CA SER A 567 -11.88 14.00 -4.13
C SER A 567 -11.55 12.77 -3.27
N ARG A 568 -12.56 11.94 -3.01
CA ARG A 568 -12.42 10.70 -2.23
C ARG A 568 -13.24 9.57 -2.84
N ILE A 569 -12.57 8.52 -3.27
CA ILE A 569 -13.18 7.32 -3.85
C ILE A 569 -13.46 6.34 -2.71
N ARG A 570 -14.72 6.21 -2.30
CA ARG A 570 -15.10 5.36 -1.17
C ARG A 570 -14.94 3.87 -1.50
N SER A 571 -14.81 3.06 -0.44
CA SER A 571 -14.82 1.61 -0.51
C SER A 571 -16.26 1.06 -0.54
N LYS A 572 -16.42 -0.15 -1.08
CA LYS A 572 -17.72 -0.86 -1.21
C LYS A 572 -18.60 -0.88 0.05
N TRP A 573 -17.98 -0.88 1.23
CA TRP A 573 -18.66 -1.05 2.53
C TRP A 573 -18.94 0.27 3.26
N GLU A 574 -18.63 1.41 2.63
CA GLU A 574 -18.87 2.74 3.19
C GLU A 574 -20.21 3.30 2.71
N PRO A 575 -20.90 4.15 3.50
CA PRO A 575 -22.15 4.78 3.08
C PRO A 575 -21.94 5.74 1.91
N ARG A 576 -23.02 6.09 1.20
CA ARG A 576 -22.98 7.02 0.06
C ARG A 576 -22.32 8.36 0.38
N SER A 577 -22.58 8.91 1.57
CA SER A 577 -22.02 10.16 2.09
C SER A 577 -20.50 10.15 2.33
N ALA A 578 -19.83 9.00 2.18
CA ALA A 578 -18.38 8.89 2.25
C ALA A 578 -17.67 9.12 0.90
N ALA A 579 -18.40 9.25 -0.21
CA ALA A 579 -17.85 9.67 -1.50
C ALA A 579 -17.74 11.20 -1.56
N PHE A 580 -16.61 11.71 -2.04
CA PHE A 580 -16.40 13.13 -2.34
C PHE A 580 -15.97 13.27 -3.80
N GLY A 581 -16.53 14.24 -4.52
CA GLY A 581 -16.22 14.49 -5.93
C GLY A 581 -15.63 15.88 -6.18
N PRO A 582 -15.53 16.32 -7.45
CA PRO A 582 -14.92 17.59 -7.87
C PRO A 582 -15.67 18.88 -7.47
N GLY A 583 -16.38 18.85 -6.34
CA GLY A 583 -17.13 19.97 -5.77
C GLY A 583 -17.52 19.78 -4.30
N GLY A 584 -16.88 18.84 -3.57
CA GLY A 584 -17.11 18.61 -2.13
C GLY A 584 -17.86 17.31 -1.81
N ARG A 585 -18.58 17.32 -0.67
CA ARG A 585 -19.34 16.16 -0.18
C ARG A 585 -20.55 15.87 -1.07
N GLY A 586 -20.96 14.60 -1.14
CA GLY A 586 -22.11 14.15 -1.93
C GLY A 586 -21.80 13.93 -3.42
N GLY A 587 -20.77 14.58 -3.97
CA GLY A 587 -20.24 14.24 -5.30
C GLY A 587 -19.44 12.94 -5.33
N TRP A 588 -19.16 12.44 -6.53
CA TRP A 588 -18.32 11.25 -6.74
C TRP A 588 -17.38 11.36 -7.94
N ILE A 589 -16.41 10.45 -8.00
CA ILE A 589 -15.62 10.18 -9.21
C ILE A 589 -16.42 9.27 -10.14
N GLN A 590 -16.50 9.66 -11.41
CA GLN A 590 -17.41 9.07 -12.40
C GLN A 590 -16.90 7.71 -12.90
N GLY A 591 -17.83 6.78 -13.11
CA GLY A 591 -17.54 5.43 -13.58
C GLY A 591 -17.35 5.32 -15.10
N ARG A 592 -18.03 6.15 -15.91
CA ARG A 592 -17.90 6.06 -17.38
C ARG A 592 -16.54 6.51 -17.90
N ASP A 593 -15.77 7.27 -17.11
CA ASP A 593 -14.37 7.59 -17.45
C ASP A 593 -13.53 6.32 -17.67
N PHE A 594 -13.97 5.16 -17.14
CA PHE A 594 -13.35 3.83 -17.35
C PHE A 594 -13.99 2.99 -18.48
N THR A 595 -15.09 3.44 -19.08
CA THR A 595 -15.85 2.70 -20.12
C THR A 595 -16.13 3.59 -21.32
N ARG A 596 -15.16 3.68 -22.23
CA ARG A 596 -15.30 4.48 -23.45
C ARG A 596 -15.77 3.65 -24.64
N ASP A 597 -16.52 4.31 -25.52
CA ASP A 597 -16.90 3.80 -26.84
C ASP A 597 -15.66 3.76 -27.75
N GLU A 598 -15.26 2.55 -28.18
CA GLU A 598 -13.98 2.26 -28.84
C GLU A 598 -14.08 2.25 -30.38
N GLU A 599 -13.21 2.96 -31.10
CA GLU A 599 -12.99 2.72 -32.55
C GLU A 599 -11.54 2.83 -33.07
N SER A 600 -10.54 3.38 -32.35
CA SER A 600 -9.14 3.45 -32.85
C SER A 600 -8.04 3.02 -31.86
N GLU A 601 -7.00 2.35 -32.37
CA GLU A 601 -5.88 1.84 -31.57
C GLU A 601 -5.00 2.94 -30.95
N GLU A 602 -4.89 4.09 -31.62
CA GLU A 602 -4.09 5.24 -31.15
C GLU A 602 -4.78 5.97 -29.98
N GLU A 603 -6.10 6.20 -30.05
CA GLU A 603 -6.86 6.75 -28.93
C GLU A 603 -6.84 5.78 -27.73
N GLN A 604 -6.89 4.46 -27.96
CA GLN A 604 -6.67 3.45 -26.91
C GLN A 604 -5.24 3.46 -26.33
N ALA A 605 -4.22 3.79 -27.12
CA ALA A 605 -2.83 3.82 -26.66
C ALA A 605 -2.52 5.04 -25.78
N GLN A 606 -3.11 6.20 -26.09
CA GLN A 606 -3.02 7.38 -25.23
C GLN A 606 -3.84 7.18 -23.95
N TYR A 607 -5.09 6.73 -24.06
CA TYR A 607 -5.96 6.49 -22.91
C TYR A 607 -5.42 5.44 -21.92
N ARG A 608 -4.74 4.37 -22.40
CA ARG A 608 -4.05 3.41 -21.53
C ARG A 608 -3.01 4.08 -20.63
N ARG A 609 -2.21 5.03 -21.17
CA ARG A 609 -1.20 5.76 -20.38
C ARG A 609 -1.80 6.67 -19.31
N GLU A 610 -3.00 7.19 -19.54
CA GLU A 610 -3.66 8.13 -18.62
C GLU A 610 -4.50 7.42 -17.54
N TYR A 611 -5.04 6.22 -17.83
CA TYR A 611 -6.01 5.51 -16.95
C TYR A 611 -5.63 4.07 -16.57
N GLU A 612 -4.35 3.67 -16.72
CA GLU A 612 -3.80 2.33 -16.39
C GLU A 612 -4.01 1.86 -14.93
N ASN A 613 -4.53 2.73 -14.05
CA ASN A 613 -4.61 2.55 -12.60
C ASN A 613 -5.89 1.83 -12.08
N CYS A 614 -6.86 1.52 -12.93
CA CYS A 614 -8.10 0.82 -12.54
C CYS A 614 -8.64 -0.13 -13.62
N SER A 615 -9.04 -1.33 -13.20
CA SER A 615 -9.67 -2.34 -14.07
C SER A 615 -10.61 -3.24 -13.27
N SER A 616 -11.26 -4.20 -13.93
CA SER A 616 -11.97 -5.28 -13.20
C SER A 616 -11.03 -6.13 -12.33
N GLU A 617 -9.73 -6.14 -12.63
CA GLU A 617 -8.71 -6.91 -11.89
C GLU A 617 -8.27 -6.19 -10.61
N THR A 618 -8.31 -4.84 -10.56
CA THR A 618 -8.05 -4.08 -9.33
C THR A 618 -9.17 -4.20 -8.28
N GLY A 619 -10.20 -4.99 -8.58
CA GLY A 619 -11.41 -5.19 -7.78
C GLY A 619 -12.34 -3.99 -7.74
N CYS A 620 -12.12 -3.00 -8.61
CA CYS A 620 -12.95 -1.80 -8.72
C CYS A 620 -14.29 -2.11 -9.39
N CYS A 621 -15.33 -1.37 -9.03
CA CYS A 621 -16.67 -1.52 -9.58
C CYS A 621 -17.39 -0.18 -9.68
N MET A 622 -18.57 -0.17 -10.29
CA MET A 622 -19.42 1.00 -10.43
C MET A 622 -20.74 0.82 -9.69
N VAL A 623 -21.38 1.92 -9.31
CA VAL A 623 -22.76 1.95 -8.82
C VAL A 623 -23.55 2.97 -9.63
N LEU A 624 -24.77 2.64 -10.04
CA LEU A 624 -25.68 3.59 -10.66
C LEU A 624 -26.30 4.50 -9.59
N ARG A 625 -26.23 5.80 -9.85
CA ARG A 625 -26.87 6.90 -9.14
C ARG A 625 -28.08 7.37 -9.95
N ASP A 626 -29.07 7.92 -9.27
CA ASP A 626 -30.26 8.41 -9.93
C ASP A 626 -29.94 9.68 -10.76
N PRO A 627 -30.43 9.80 -12.01
CA PRO A 627 -30.25 11.02 -12.81
C PRO A 627 -30.67 12.32 -12.11
N GLU A 628 -31.62 12.29 -11.17
CA GLU A 628 -32.02 13.47 -10.39
C GLU A 628 -30.87 14.10 -9.59
N PHE A 629 -29.84 13.31 -9.24
CA PHE A 629 -28.72 13.73 -8.42
C PHE A 629 -27.79 14.74 -9.13
N TYR A 630 -27.79 14.80 -10.47
CA TYR A 630 -26.96 15.73 -11.25
C TYR A 630 -27.57 17.14 -11.41
N GLY A 631 -28.67 17.45 -10.69
CA GLY A 631 -29.46 18.68 -10.81
C GLY A 631 -28.75 20.01 -10.50
N PHE A 632 -27.47 20.02 -10.11
CA PHE A 632 -26.69 21.23 -9.84
C PHE A 632 -25.97 21.84 -11.07
N PHE A 633 -25.89 21.14 -12.21
CA PHE A 633 -25.22 21.66 -13.41
C PHE A 633 -26.04 21.60 -14.71
N THR A 634 -27.22 20.97 -14.71
CA THR A 634 -28.24 21.33 -15.71
C THR A 634 -28.85 22.67 -15.32
N PRO A 635 -28.83 23.71 -16.17
CA PRO A 635 -29.77 24.81 -15.98
C PRO A 635 -31.16 24.17 -16.05
N LYS A 636 -31.94 24.26 -14.96
CA LYS A 636 -33.35 23.87 -15.01
C LYS A 636 -33.96 24.56 -16.23
N PRO A 637 -34.57 23.83 -17.18
CA PRO A 637 -35.38 24.49 -18.18
C PRO A 637 -36.36 25.37 -17.40
N ARG A 638 -36.37 26.67 -17.71
CA ARG A 638 -37.52 27.50 -17.36
C ARG A 638 -38.66 27.02 -18.26
N LEU A 639 -39.26 25.90 -17.87
CA LEU A 639 -40.62 25.57 -18.20
C LEU A 639 -41.45 26.69 -17.56
N TYR A 640 -41.69 27.70 -18.39
CA TYR A 640 -42.86 28.54 -18.25
C TYR A 640 -44.06 27.60 -18.25
N ASP A 641 -44.76 27.55 -17.14
CA ASP A 641 -46.18 27.26 -17.06
C ASP A 641 -46.65 28.01 -15.81
N ASP A 642 -47.05 29.26 -16.02
CA ASP A 642 -48.15 29.97 -15.36
C ASP A 642 -48.06 31.48 -15.68
N ASP A 643 -48.51 31.84 -16.88
CA ASP A 643 -49.27 33.08 -17.08
C ASP A 643 -50.42 32.76 -18.05
N PRO A 644 -51.68 33.13 -17.75
CA PRO A 644 -52.85 32.57 -18.42
C PRO A 644 -53.14 33.20 -19.78
N ALA A 645 -54.04 32.58 -20.53
CA ALA A 645 -54.47 33.03 -21.84
C ALA A 645 -55.01 34.48 -21.87
N ASP A 646 -54.77 35.11 -23.03
CA ASP A 646 -55.38 36.34 -23.57
C ASP A 646 -54.99 37.70 -22.93
N GLY A 647 -54.03 38.37 -23.57
CA GLY A 647 -53.40 39.63 -23.09
C GLY A 647 -53.17 40.77 -24.10
N ILE A 648 -53.63 40.67 -25.36
CA ILE A 648 -54.00 41.81 -26.25
C ILE A 648 -52.91 42.83 -26.75
N TYR A 649 -52.89 43.05 -28.08
CA TYR A 649 -52.23 44.13 -28.89
C TYR A 649 -50.69 44.22 -28.90
N GLY A 650 -50.04 44.54 -30.03
CA GLY A 650 -50.55 44.81 -31.38
C GLY A 650 -49.42 45.04 -32.40
N ASP A 651 -49.76 45.10 -33.69
CA ASP A 651 -48.82 45.04 -34.82
C ASP A 651 -47.85 46.24 -34.93
N ASP A 652 -46.61 45.97 -35.34
CA ASP A 652 -45.68 46.95 -35.95
C ASP A 652 -45.94 46.95 -37.47
N PRO A 653 -46.14 48.09 -38.17
CA PRO A 653 -46.86 48.11 -39.46
C PRO A 653 -46.12 47.58 -40.71
N ASP A 654 -44.84 47.22 -40.61
CA ASP A 654 -43.90 47.23 -41.75
C ASP A 654 -43.24 45.86 -42.09
N TYR A 655 -43.85 44.71 -41.75
CA TYR A 655 -43.26 43.39 -42.10
C TYR A 655 -44.20 42.43 -42.86
N GLU A 656 -44.23 42.58 -44.18
CA GLU A 656 -44.75 41.57 -45.11
C GLU A 656 -43.71 40.44 -45.30
N TYR A 657 -44.13 39.19 -45.13
CA TYR A 657 -43.39 38.01 -45.61
C TYR A 657 -44.25 37.29 -46.65
N GLU A 658 -44.01 37.59 -47.93
CA GLU A 658 -44.67 36.91 -49.05
C GLU A 658 -44.00 35.56 -49.35
N SER A 659 -44.85 34.55 -49.65
CA SER A 659 -44.60 33.50 -50.66
C SER A 659 -43.57 32.38 -50.28
N GLU A 660 -43.73 31.08 -50.60
CA GLU A 660 -44.80 30.22 -51.15
C GLU A 660 -44.75 28.87 -50.38
N SER A 661 -45.84 28.16 -50.08
CA SER A 661 -46.53 27.17 -50.95
C SER A 661 -45.61 26.01 -51.44
N ASP A 662 -46.02 24.73 -51.48
CA ASP A 662 -47.39 24.19 -51.52
C ASP A 662 -47.52 22.72 -51.05
N ASN A 663 -48.65 22.45 -50.38
CA ASN A 663 -49.60 21.33 -50.58
C ASN A 663 -49.14 19.88 -50.95
N GLU A 664 -49.36 18.96 -49.99
CA GLU A 664 -50.26 17.76 -50.07
C GLU A 664 -50.05 16.61 -51.13
N PRO A 665 -50.67 15.41 -50.96
CA PRO A 665 -50.88 14.60 -49.73
C PRO A 665 -50.80 13.04 -49.95
N LEU A 666 -50.93 12.23 -48.86
CA LEU A 666 -51.40 10.80 -48.78
C LEU A 666 -50.54 9.70 -49.51
N GLU A 667 -50.27 8.47 -49.00
CA GLU A 667 -51.07 7.46 -48.27
C GLU A 667 -50.17 6.40 -47.53
N TYR A 668 -50.77 5.68 -46.56
CA TYR A 668 -50.37 4.35 -46.00
C TYR A 668 -49.04 4.25 -45.20
N ASP A 669 -48.92 3.46 -44.10
CA ASP A 669 -49.80 2.44 -43.50
C ASP A 669 -49.50 2.18 -41.99
N SER A 670 -50.35 1.39 -41.33
CA SER A 670 -50.16 0.59 -40.11
C SER A 670 -50.19 1.24 -38.69
N GLU A 671 -51.23 0.85 -37.96
CA GLU A 671 -51.32 0.47 -36.53
C GLU A 671 -50.42 1.13 -35.47
N ALA A 672 -51.04 1.80 -34.48
CA ALA A 672 -51.18 1.29 -33.10
C ALA A 672 -51.62 2.39 -32.11
N SER A 673 -52.86 2.35 -31.62
CA SER A 673 -53.23 3.05 -30.37
C SER A 673 -54.57 2.59 -29.78
N ASN A 674 -54.53 2.32 -28.47
CA ASN A 674 -55.60 2.43 -27.47
C ASN A 674 -56.96 1.76 -27.69
N GLY A 675 -57.21 0.73 -26.88
CA GLY A 675 -58.53 0.48 -26.31
C GLY A 675 -58.66 1.12 -24.92
N GLU A 676 -59.71 1.95 -24.78
CA GLU A 676 -60.78 1.86 -23.76
C GLU A 676 -60.99 0.40 -23.21
N ASP A 677 -61.62 0.03 -22.07
CA ASP A 677 -62.40 0.68 -20.98
C ASP A 677 -62.72 -0.42 -19.90
N VAL A 678 -63.35 -0.25 -18.72
CA VAL A 678 -63.83 0.88 -17.88
C VAL A 678 -63.81 0.44 -16.36
N ASP A 679 -64.11 1.38 -15.46
CA ASP A 679 -65.06 1.26 -14.31
C ASP A 679 -64.73 0.69 -12.90
N MET A 680 -65.14 1.51 -11.89
CA MET A 680 -66.07 1.26 -10.74
C MET A 680 -65.97 -0.07 -9.94
N ASP A 681 -66.05 -0.13 -8.59
CA ASP A 681 -66.83 0.67 -7.63
C ASP A 681 -66.39 0.43 -6.15
N MET A 682 -66.75 1.39 -5.32
CA MET A 682 -66.90 1.47 -3.85
C MET A 682 -66.71 0.30 -2.84
N ARG A 683 -66.40 0.78 -1.61
CA ARG A 683 -66.90 0.40 -0.25
C ARG A 683 -66.20 -0.74 0.53
N HIS A 684 -65.46 -0.36 1.58
CA HIS A 684 -66.03 -0.22 2.94
C HIS A 684 -65.20 0.67 3.88
N ASN A 685 -65.90 1.42 4.75
CA ASN A 685 -65.33 2.16 5.88
C ASN A 685 -64.98 1.21 7.03
N GLU A 686 -63.94 1.55 7.81
CA GLU A 686 -64.15 1.91 9.22
C GLU A 686 -63.06 2.87 9.72
N CYS A 687 -63.51 4.01 10.25
CA CYS A 687 -62.76 5.02 11.02
C CYS A 687 -62.87 4.59 12.51
N THR A 688 -62.11 5.03 13.53
CA THR A 688 -61.37 6.26 13.88
C THR A 688 -60.13 5.84 14.74
N ASP A 689 -59.16 6.65 15.20
CA ASP A 689 -59.15 8.03 15.71
C ASP A 689 -57.73 8.64 15.68
N GLY A 690 -57.64 9.97 15.56
CA GLY A 690 -56.48 10.77 16.00
C GLY A 690 -55.55 11.30 14.89
N PRO A 691 -55.31 12.63 14.82
CA PRO A 691 -54.23 13.18 13.99
C PRO A 691 -52.89 12.96 14.68
N GLU A 692 -52.09 11.99 14.22
CA GLU A 692 -50.69 11.91 14.62
C GLU A 692 -49.92 13.09 14.02
N TRP A 693 -49.58 14.05 14.87
CA TRP A 693 -48.57 15.08 14.60
C TRP A 693 -47.19 14.42 14.51
N THR A 694 -46.91 13.80 13.36
CA THR A 694 -45.59 13.27 13.05
C THR A 694 -44.64 14.40 12.69
N PHE A 695 -44.13 15.08 13.73
CA PHE A 695 -42.87 15.80 13.59
C PHE A 695 -41.80 14.79 13.15
N LYS A 696 -41.45 14.80 11.86
CA LYS A 696 -40.26 14.11 11.37
C LYS A 696 -39.04 14.84 11.95
N VAL A 697 -38.59 14.38 13.11
CA VAL A 697 -37.23 14.65 13.56
C VAL A 697 -36.31 13.94 12.56
N GLN A 698 -35.79 14.69 11.58
CA GLN A 698 -34.65 14.26 10.79
C GLN A 698 -33.43 14.22 11.72
N GLY A 699 -33.23 13.06 12.34
CA GLY A 699 -31.88 12.67 12.75
C GLY A 699 -30.98 12.55 11.53
N PRO A 700 -29.65 12.42 11.72
CA PRO A 700 -28.74 12.14 10.60
C PRO A 700 -29.27 10.94 9.80
N ASP A 701 -29.33 11.08 8.48
CA ASP A 701 -29.88 10.05 7.60
C ASP A 701 -29.27 8.69 7.92
N ALA A 702 -30.12 7.66 8.02
CA ALA A 702 -29.65 6.31 8.24
C ALA A 702 -28.67 5.97 7.10
N PRO A 703 -27.44 5.52 7.40
CA PRO A 703 -26.39 5.41 6.40
C PRO A 703 -26.84 4.51 5.25
N GLU A 704 -27.04 5.13 4.08
CA GLU A 704 -27.46 4.40 2.89
C GLU A 704 -26.29 3.64 2.31
N TYR A 705 -26.47 2.33 2.14
CA TYR A 705 -25.51 1.42 1.53
C TYR A 705 -26.06 0.87 0.22
N ASP A 706 -25.20 0.81 -0.80
CA ASP A 706 -25.58 0.22 -2.08
C ASP A 706 -25.53 -1.31 -2.02
N THR A 707 -26.53 -1.95 -2.62
CA THR A 707 -26.62 -3.43 -2.73
C THR A 707 -26.29 -3.95 -4.12
N LYS A 708 -26.31 -3.07 -5.14
CA LYS A 708 -26.06 -3.40 -6.55
C LYS A 708 -24.77 -2.70 -7.01
N PHE A 709 -23.84 -3.50 -7.52
CA PHE A 709 -22.56 -3.06 -8.06
C PHE A 709 -22.38 -3.67 -9.45
N TYR A 710 -21.88 -2.88 -10.39
CA TYR A 710 -21.63 -3.24 -11.77
C TYR A 710 -20.11 -3.37 -12.00
N PRO A 711 -19.61 -4.37 -12.73
CA PRO A 711 -18.20 -4.43 -13.11
C PRO A 711 -17.78 -3.18 -13.91
N LEU A 712 -16.52 -2.75 -13.79
CA LEU A 712 -15.99 -1.68 -14.66
C LEU A 712 -16.08 -2.01 -16.16
N SER A 713 -16.25 -3.27 -16.57
CA SER A 713 -16.44 -3.66 -17.98
C SER A 713 -17.88 -3.53 -18.50
N THR A 714 -18.79 -2.93 -17.74
CA THR A 714 -20.21 -2.81 -18.13
C THR A 714 -20.40 -1.75 -19.22
N LYS A 715 -20.86 -2.14 -20.41
CA LYS A 715 -21.19 -1.17 -21.48
C LYS A 715 -22.41 -0.34 -21.08
N LEU A 716 -22.27 0.99 -21.12
CA LEU A 716 -23.23 1.95 -20.54
C LEU A 716 -24.28 2.49 -21.53
N GLY A 717 -24.54 1.78 -22.64
CA GLY A 717 -25.56 2.13 -23.62
C GLY A 717 -25.01 2.79 -24.88
N GLU A 718 -25.63 3.88 -25.32
CA GLU A 718 -25.33 4.59 -26.57
C GLU A 718 -24.02 5.39 -26.49
N SER A 719 -23.37 5.58 -27.64
CA SER A 719 -22.13 6.37 -27.76
C SER A 719 -22.32 7.83 -27.37
N ILE A 720 -21.33 8.39 -26.68
CA ILE A 720 -21.26 9.84 -26.39
C ILE A 720 -21.10 10.67 -27.67
N TYR A 721 -20.56 10.10 -28.75
CA TYR A 721 -20.39 10.80 -30.02
C TYR A 721 -21.14 10.08 -31.15
N ILE A 722 -21.95 10.84 -31.87
CA ILE A 722 -22.53 10.47 -33.15
C ILE A 722 -21.55 10.92 -34.23
N ILE A 723 -21.19 10.00 -35.13
CA ILE A 723 -20.39 10.31 -36.32
C ILE A 723 -21.38 10.66 -37.43
N ASN A 724 -21.30 11.89 -37.92
CA ASN A 724 -22.10 12.37 -39.04
C ASN A 724 -21.54 11.85 -40.37
N GLU A 725 -22.33 11.90 -41.44
CA GLU A 725 -21.94 11.39 -42.77
C GLU A 725 -20.72 12.10 -43.38
N ASP A 726 -20.39 13.31 -42.92
CA ASP A 726 -19.19 14.07 -43.30
C ASP A 726 -17.94 13.74 -42.47
N GLY A 727 -18.06 12.83 -41.49
CA GLY A 727 -17.01 12.47 -40.54
C GLY A 727 -16.87 13.44 -39.35
N SER A 728 -17.71 14.48 -39.25
CA SER A 728 -17.75 15.33 -38.06
C SER A 728 -18.38 14.59 -36.87
N ARG A 729 -17.94 14.94 -35.65
CA ARG A 729 -18.42 14.32 -34.40
C ARG A 729 -19.41 15.26 -33.71
N THR A 730 -20.65 14.82 -33.48
CA THR A 730 -21.65 15.55 -32.66
C THR A 730 -21.86 14.82 -31.34
N MET A 731 -21.82 15.54 -30.22
CA MET A 731 -21.96 14.95 -28.89
C MET A 731 -23.43 14.61 -28.59
N ASN A 732 -23.72 13.33 -28.36
CA ASN A 732 -24.98 12.86 -27.80
C ASN A 732 -25.05 13.27 -26.32
N ARG A 733 -25.74 14.39 -26.05
CA ARG A 733 -25.92 14.93 -24.70
C ARG A 733 -26.58 13.94 -23.74
N ASP A 734 -27.57 13.18 -24.19
CA ASP A 734 -28.31 12.26 -23.32
C ASP A 734 -27.47 11.04 -22.93
N ALA A 735 -26.62 10.54 -23.83
CA ALA A 735 -25.59 9.56 -23.49
C ALA A 735 -24.50 10.15 -22.56
N TYR A 736 -24.13 11.42 -22.76
CA TYR A 736 -23.18 12.17 -21.93
C TYR A 736 -23.71 12.57 -20.54
N TYR A 737 -25.02 12.60 -20.30
CA TYR A 737 -25.56 12.80 -18.95
C TYR A 737 -25.82 11.47 -18.23
N ARG A 738 -26.36 10.46 -18.93
CA ARG A 738 -26.55 9.10 -18.38
C ARG A 738 -25.23 8.42 -17.96
N SER A 739 -24.10 8.85 -18.53
CA SER A 739 -22.76 8.39 -18.17
C SER A 739 -22.31 8.78 -16.76
N ARG A 740 -22.57 10.03 -16.37
CA ARG A 740 -22.05 10.64 -15.14
C ARG A 740 -22.75 10.09 -13.91
N CYS A 741 -23.96 9.55 -14.12
CA CYS A 741 -24.76 8.80 -13.16
C CYS A 741 -24.08 7.53 -12.64
N TYR A 742 -22.92 7.10 -13.16
CA TYR A 742 -22.17 5.99 -12.58
C TYR A 742 -21.09 6.53 -11.63
N GLU A 743 -21.06 6.03 -10.40
CA GLU A 743 -20.02 6.27 -9.39
C GLU A 743 -18.97 5.16 -9.43
N HIS A 744 -17.68 5.51 -9.36
CA HIS A 744 -16.58 4.58 -9.18
C HIS A 744 -16.38 4.20 -7.70
N ILE A 745 -16.28 2.90 -7.43
CA ILE A 745 -16.03 2.30 -6.11
C ILE A 745 -14.64 1.65 -6.08
N ALA A 746 -13.81 2.08 -5.14
CA ALA A 746 -12.44 1.60 -5.01
C ALA A 746 -12.39 0.12 -4.59
N GLY A 747 -11.69 -0.68 -5.39
CA GLY A 747 -11.29 -2.05 -5.06
C GLY A 747 -10.05 -2.14 -4.17
N PRO A 748 -9.70 -3.35 -3.69
CA PRO A 748 -8.52 -3.58 -2.84
C PRO A 748 -7.22 -3.07 -3.46
N ASP A 749 -7.07 -3.20 -4.78
CA ASP A 749 -5.87 -2.83 -5.53
C ASP A 749 -6.08 -1.57 -6.40
N CYS A 750 -7.16 -0.81 -6.17
CA CYS A 750 -7.37 0.51 -6.77
C CYS A 750 -6.15 1.42 -6.57
N ARG A 751 -5.74 2.12 -7.64
CA ARG A 751 -4.68 3.15 -7.65
C ARG A 751 -5.13 4.46 -8.32
N ASN A 752 -6.43 4.69 -8.45
CA ASN A 752 -6.95 5.87 -9.15
C ASN A 752 -6.52 7.18 -8.45
N ALA A 753 -5.82 8.04 -9.20
CA ALA A 753 -5.31 9.33 -8.76
C ALA A 753 -6.34 10.49 -8.84
N GLN A 754 -7.55 10.24 -9.32
CA GLN A 754 -8.66 11.20 -9.33
C GLN A 754 -9.26 11.45 -7.93
N GLY A 755 -8.92 10.66 -6.90
CA GLY A 755 -9.41 10.86 -5.54
C GLY A 755 -8.77 9.94 -4.51
N TYR A 756 -8.56 10.41 -3.28
CA TYR A 756 -7.95 9.60 -2.23
C TYR A 756 -8.81 8.37 -1.90
N LEU A 757 -8.15 7.25 -1.68
CA LEU A 757 -8.81 5.96 -1.56
C LEU A 757 -9.37 5.75 -0.16
N GLY A 758 -10.67 5.49 -0.05
CA GLY A 758 -11.35 5.37 1.24
C GLY A 758 -10.85 4.22 2.12
N LYS A 759 -10.20 3.22 1.51
CA LYS A 759 -9.49 2.12 2.22
C LYS A 759 -8.25 2.60 2.99
N ASN A 760 -7.63 3.70 2.55
CA ASN A 760 -6.41 4.26 3.13
C ASN A 760 -6.72 5.38 4.13
N ILE A 761 -7.78 6.16 3.91
CA ILE A 761 -8.21 7.25 4.80
C ILE A 761 -9.74 7.32 4.94
N SER A 762 -10.25 7.41 6.18
CA SER A 762 -11.68 7.48 6.44
C SER A 762 -12.28 8.86 6.09
N ALA A 763 -13.59 8.91 5.80
CA ALA A 763 -14.30 10.18 5.60
C ALA A 763 -14.31 11.04 6.88
N GLU A 764 -14.17 10.42 8.05
CA GLU A 764 -14.01 11.08 9.35
C GLU A 764 -12.64 11.76 9.45
N GLU A 765 -11.55 11.07 9.08
CA GLU A 765 -10.20 11.63 9.02
C GLU A 765 -10.11 12.82 8.05
N MET A 766 -10.86 12.83 6.94
CA MET A 766 -10.89 13.93 5.96
C MET A 766 -11.86 15.08 6.30
N THR A 767 -12.42 15.13 7.51
CA THR A 767 -13.42 16.16 7.86
C THR A 767 -12.85 17.58 7.71
N GLY A 768 -13.46 18.40 6.85
CA GLY A 768 -13.10 19.81 6.65
C GLY A 768 -12.01 20.07 5.59
N CYS A 769 -11.56 19.06 4.84
CA CYS A 769 -10.57 19.24 3.77
C CYS A 769 -11.05 20.10 2.57
N HIS A 770 -12.36 20.34 2.46
CA HIS A 770 -12.97 21.23 1.45
C HIS A 770 -13.34 22.61 2.00
N THR A 771 -13.38 22.76 3.33
CA THR A 771 -13.96 23.94 3.97
C THR A 771 -13.04 25.15 3.80
N VAL A 772 -13.54 26.18 3.13
CA VAL A 772 -12.84 27.45 2.90
C VAL A 772 -13.32 28.49 3.91
N GLN A 773 -12.39 29.24 4.49
CA GLN A 773 -12.62 30.53 5.10
C GLN A 773 -11.61 31.52 4.51
N CYS A 774 -11.94 32.81 4.47
CA CYS A 774 -11.07 33.85 3.92
C CYS A 774 -10.78 34.95 4.94
N ILE A 775 -9.60 35.55 4.84
CA ILE A 775 -9.28 36.87 5.41
C ILE A 775 -9.61 37.91 4.35
N LEU A 776 -10.34 38.97 4.70
CA LEU A 776 -10.75 40.06 3.82
C LEU A 776 -10.61 41.42 4.50
N ALA A 777 -10.36 42.49 3.73
CA ALA A 777 -10.32 43.84 4.26
C ALA A 777 -11.71 44.31 4.76
N LYS A 778 -11.71 45.10 5.83
CA LYS A 778 -12.95 45.72 6.34
C LYS A 778 -13.43 46.82 5.40
N ARG A 779 -14.73 46.81 5.11
CA ARG A 779 -15.45 47.89 4.44
C ARG A 779 -15.77 49.03 5.41
N GLU A 780 -16.13 50.21 4.87
CA GLU A 780 -16.49 51.38 5.67
C GLU A 780 -17.71 51.17 6.58
N ASP A 781 -18.60 50.23 6.23
CA ASP A 781 -19.81 49.85 6.96
C ASP A 781 -19.59 48.67 7.94
N TRP A 782 -18.35 48.29 8.23
CA TRP A 782 -18.04 47.20 9.14
C TRP A 782 -18.36 47.54 10.61
N GLU A 783 -19.22 46.72 11.24
CA GLU A 783 -19.58 46.83 12.66
C GLU A 783 -19.17 45.56 13.43
N PRO A 784 -18.56 45.66 14.63
CA PRO A 784 -18.17 44.49 15.43
C PRO A 784 -19.35 43.59 15.79
N ARG A 785 -19.22 42.28 15.54
CA ARG A 785 -20.19 41.24 15.94
C ARG A 785 -19.73 40.46 17.18
N PRO A 786 -20.66 39.89 17.98
CA PRO A 786 -20.31 39.14 19.18
C PRO A 786 -19.48 37.88 18.96
N ASP A 787 -19.42 37.37 17.72
CA ASP A 787 -18.68 36.17 17.32
C ASP A 787 -17.36 36.47 16.57
N ASP A 788 -16.96 37.75 16.48
CA ASP A 788 -15.66 38.18 15.96
C ASP A 788 -14.54 37.89 16.98
N LEU A 789 -13.38 37.43 16.49
CA LEU A 789 -12.18 37.21 17.30
C LEU A 789 -11.52 38.53 17.71
N GLU A 790 -10.70 38.50 18.78
CA GLU A 790 -10.06 39.72 19.33
C GLU A 790 -9.20 40.47 18.30
N PHE A 791 -8.51 39.75 17.39
CA PHE A 791 -7.73 40.40 16.33
C PHE A 791 -8.63 41.09 15.30
N GLU A 792 -9.83 40.54 15.00
CA GLU A 792 -10.78 41.13 14.04
C GLU A 792 -11.29 42.50 14.53
N GLN A 793 -11.20 42.82 15.82
CA GLN A 793 -11.52 44.14 16.34
C GLN A 793 -10.41 45.17 16.10
N LYS A 794 -9.14 44.73 16.07
CA LYS A 794 -7.94 45.58 16.03
C LYS A 794 -7.34 45.74 14.63
N SER A 795 -7.40 44.68 13.82
CA SER A 795 -6.82 44.61 12.47
C SER A 795 -7.66 45.38 11.44
N ARG A 796 -7.07 45.72 10.29
CA ARG A 796 -7.80 46.17 9.10
C ARG A 796 -8.59 45.06 8.42
N TYR A 797 -8.31 43.80 8.76
CA TYR A 797 -8.92 42.63 8.15
C TYR A 797 -9.84 41.89 9.13
N HIS A 798 -10.79 41.13 8.59
CA HIS A 798 -11.68 40.24 9.34
C HIS A 798 -11.81 38.90 8.61
N LEU A 799 -12.43 37.91 9.26
CA LEU A 799 -12.71 36.61 8.66
C LEU A 799 -14.09 36.59 7.98
N THR A 800 -14.27 35.80 6.93
CA THR A 800 -15.59 35.50 6.36
C THR A 800 -16.36 34.45 7.20
N GLY A 801 -17.53 34.00 6.72
CA GLY A 801 -18.13 32.74 7.19
C GLY A 801 -17.35 31.53 6.67
N VAL A 802 -17.98 30.35 6.56
CA VAL A 802 -17.38 29.18 5.92
C VAL A 802 -18.10 28.81 4.62
N ALA A 803 -17.33 28.42 3.59
CA ALA A 803 -17.84 27.83 2.36
C ALA A 803 -17.60 26.31 2.36
N GLU A 804 -18.49 25.54 1.73
CA GLU A 804 -18.35 24.08 1.65
C GLU A 804 -17.33 23.65 0.57
N ASN A 805 -17.14 24.42 -0.49
CA ASN A 805 -16.27 24.11 -1.63
C ASN A 805 -15.64 25.37 -2.25
N MET A 806 -14.58 25.17 -3.04
CA MET A 806 -13.88 26.23 -3.77
C MET A 806 -14.21 26.13 -5.28
N PRO A 807 -14.86 27.14 -5.88
CA PRO A 807 -14.98 27.22 -7.33
C PRO A 807 -13.60 27.19 -8.00
N SER A 808 -13.41 26.44 -9.09
CA SER A 808 -12.10 26.32 -9.76
C SER A 808 -11.54 27.66 -10.27
N SER A 809 -12.39 28.67 -10.43
CA SER A 809 -12.03 30.05 -10.80
C SER A 809 -11.71 30.97 -9.61
N GLY A 810 -11.79 30.48 -8.37
CA GLY A 810 -11.74 31.30 -7.14
C GLY A 810 -12.96 32.22 -6.93
N TYR A 811 -13.81 32.39 -7.94
CA TYR A 811 -14.95 33.31 -7.96
C TYR A 811 -16.28 32.57 -7.71
N GLY A 812 -17.13 33.13 -6.84
CA GLY A 812 -18.46 32.56 -6.54
C GLY A 812 -18.57 31.91 -5.15
N LEU A 813 -17.64 32.19 -4.23
CA LEU A 813 -17.58 31.59 -2.90
C LEU A 813 -18.76 32.03 -2.02
N LYS A 814 -19.72 31.12 -1.80
CA LYS A 814 -20.85 31.31 -0.89
C LYS A 814 -20.48 31.00 0.55
N PHE A 815 -20.77 31.92 1.47
CA PHE A 815 -20.46 31.73 2.90
C PHE A 815 -21.72 31.52 3.73
N ALA A 816 -21.60 30.65 4.73
CA ALA A 816 -22.58 30.50 5.81
C ALA A 816 -21.87 30.56 7.17
N PRO A 817 -22.41 31.31 8.16
CA PRO A 817 -23.39 32.38 7.97
C PRO A 817 -22.78 33.58 7.22
N VAL A 818 -23.63 34.46 6.69
CA VAL A 818 -23.21 35.71 6.05
C VAL A 818 -22.67 36.67 7.11
N ARG A 819 -21.34 36.83 7.15
CA ARG A 819 -20.63 37.74 8.08
C ARG A 819 -20.35 39.06 7.39
N HIS A 820 -20.59 40.16 8.10
CA HIS A 820 -20.30 41.53 7.65
C HIS A 820 -20.81 41.87 6.23
N GLY A 821 -21.99 41.37 5.87
CA GLY A 821 -22.63 41.59 4.57
C GLY A 821 -22.02 40.82 3.40
N ILE A 822 -21.05 39.93 3.64
CA ILE A 822 -20.28 39.23 2.62
C ILE A 822 -20.82 37.81 2.42
N ASP A 823 -21.41 37.57 1.25
CA ASP A 823 -21.93 36.26 0.82
C ASP A 823 -21.35 35.75 -0.51
N ASN A 824 -20.58 36.57 -1.24
CA ASN A 824 -19.91 36.16 -2.46
C ASN A 824 -18.68 37.04 -2.70
N ILE A 825 -17.50 36.42 -2.83
CA ILE A 825 -16.23 37.08 -3.18
C ILE A 825 -15.42 36.22 -4.16
N GLN A 826 -14.37 36.82 -4.71
CA GLN A 826 -13.25 36.10 -5.28
C GLN A 826 -12.23 35.80 -4.18
N ALA A 827 -11.61 34.62 -4.22
CA ALA A 827 -10.43 34.30 -3.42
C ALA A 827 -9.29 33.81 -4.32
N GLU A 828 -8.07 34.15 -3.93
CA GLU A 828 -6.84 33.83 -4.68
C GLU A 828 -5.65 33.73 -3.71
N THR A 829 -4.65 32.92 -4.05
CA THR A 829 -3.37 32.84 -3.34
C THR A 829 -2.21 33.43 -4.14
N GLU A 830 -2.26 33.38 -5.48
CA GLU A 830 -1.20 33.90 -6.36
C GLU A 830 -1.78 34.69 -7.54
N PHE A 831 -1.42 35.97 -7.67
CA PHE A 831 -1.79 36.79 -8.83
C PHE A 831 -0.65 36.83 -9.84
N LEU A 832 -0.92 36.33 -11.06
CA LEU A 832 0.03 36.28 -12.18
C LEU A 832 -0.01 37.55 -13.07
N LEU A 833 -0.65 38.63 -12.63
CA LEU A 833 -0.88 39.87 -13.40
C LEU A 833 -0.79 41.12 -12.52
N GLU A 834 -0.48 42.28 -13.13
CA GLU A 834 -0.48 43.59 -12.48
C GLU A 834 -1.82 43.88 -11.79
N THR A 835 -1.82 43.91 -10.46
CA THR A 835 -3.03 43.99 -9.62
C THR A 835 -2.94 45.17 -8.65
N SER A 836 -4.02 45.94 -8.48
CA SER A 836 -4.03 47.10 -7.57
C SER A 836 -4.35 46.70 -6.11
N GLN A 837 -3.98 47.56 -5.15
CA GLN A 837 -4.36 47.36 -3.74
C GLN A 837 -5.89 47.27 -3.57
N GLU A 838 -6.66 48.07 -4.31
CA GLU A 838 -8.13 48.05 -4.25
C GLU A 838 -8.70 46.67 -4.62
N GLN A 839 -8.11 46.01 -5.63
CA GLN A 839 -8.50 44.65 -6.03
C GLN A 839 -8.08 43.59 -5.00
N LEU A 840 -6.93 43.78 -4.35
CA LEU A 840 -6.42 42.89 -3.29
C LEU A 840 -7.20 43.01 -1.97
N ASP A 841 -7.75 44.19 -1.68
CA ASP A 841 -8.62 44.44 -0.53
C ASP A 841 -10.01 43.78 -0.71
N GLU A 842 -10.51 43.70 -1.95
CA GLU A 842 -11.75 42.98 -2.31
C GLU A 842 -11.55 41.46 -2.50
N THR A 843 -10.32 40.98 -2.63
CA THR A 843 -10.00 39.56 -2.81
C THR A 843 -9.70 38.87 -1.48
N GLY A 844 -10.42 37.78 -1.19
CA GLY A 844 -10.22 36.98 0.02
C GLY A 844 -8.94 36.13 -0.05
N LEU A 845 -8.16 36.09 1.03
CA LEU A 845 -7.04 35.16 1.18
C LEU A 845 -7.55 33.81 1.75
N PRO A 846 -7.59 32.70 0.99
CA PRO A 846 -8.31 31.49 1.39
C PRO A 846 -7.48 30.51 2.22
N PHE A 847 -8.12 29.87 3.19
CA PHE A 847 -7.52 28.83 4.02
C PHE A 847 -8.54 27.82 4.58
N HIS A 848 -8.05 26.64 4.99
CA HIS A 848 -8.80 25.72 5.84
C HIS A 848 -8.83 26.25 7.28
N PRO A 849 -10.00 26.34 7.94
CA PRO A 849 -10.08 26.75 9.36
C PRO A 849 -9.16 25.95 10.29
N ALA A 850 -8.99 24.65 10.05
CA ALA A 850 -8.08 23.81 10.83
C ALA A 850 -6.58 24.21 10.70
N CYS A 851 -6.17 24.79 9.58
CA CYS A 851 -4.80 25.33 9.40
C CYS A 851 -4.64 26.70 10.09
N PHE A 852 -5.68 27.54 10.07
CA PHE A 852 -5.64 28.84 10.74
C PHE A 852 -5.58 28.71 12.28
N GLU A 853 -6.18 27.67 12.86
CA GLU A 853 -5.97 27.35 14.29
C GLU A 853 -4.47 27.09 14.60
N LEU A 854 -3.75 26.39 13.73
CA LEU A 854 -2.30 26.18 13.92
C LEU A 854 -1.52 27.49 13.80
N PHE A 855 -1.90 28.36 12.85
CA PHE A 855 -1.35 29.72 12.76
C PHE A 855 -1.62 30.56 14.02
N ILE A 856 -2.82 30.48 14.60
CA ILE A 856 -3.16 31.14 15.87
C ILE A 856 -2.25 30.63 17.01
N GLN A 857 -2.10 29.31 17.16
CA GLN A 857 -1.31 28.72 18.24
C GLN A 857 0.19 29.05 18.08
N ALA A 858 0.75 28.96 16.87
CA ALA A 858 2.13 29.33 16.58
C ALA A 858 2.39 30.84 16.76
N SER A 859 1.51 31.70 16.26
CA SER A 859 1.65 33.17 16.41
C SER A 859 1.60 33.59 17.88
N LYS A 860 0.65 33.04 18.67
CA LYS A 860 0.60 33.27 20.13
C LYS A 860 1.87 32.79 20.83
N GLN A 861 2.47 31.69 20.38
CA GLN A 861 3.71 31.14 20.98
C GLN A 861 4.96 31.97 20.63
N CYS A 862 5.07 32.43 19.39
CA CYS A 862 6.30 33.06 18.86
C CYS A 862 6.27 34.60 18.88
N LEU A 863 5.10 35.21 18.70
CA LEU A 863 4.89 36.66 18.61
C LEU A 863 4.14 37.23 19.82
N GLY A 864 3.39 36.38 20.55
CA GLY A 864 2.54 36.77 21.69
C GLY A 864 1.13 37.22 21.31
N GLU A 865 0.88 37.44 20.01
CA GLU A 865 -0.41 37.86 19.45
C GLU A 865 -0.62 37.24 18.06
N VAL A 866 -1.77 37.50 17.43
CA VAL A 866 -2.09 37.02 16.08
C VAL A 866 -2.07 38.23 15.13
N ASP A 867 -1.04 38.31 14.28
CA ASP A 867 -0.82 39.43 13.37
C ASP A 867 -1.33 39.10 11.96
N ILE A 868 -2.54 39.57 11.66
CA ILE A 868 -3.14 39.43 10.32
C ILE A 868 -2.77 40.60 9.40
N ASP A 869 -2.45 41.77 9.95
CA ASP A 869 -2.11 42.95 9.14
C ASP A 869 -0.78 42.73 8.41
N THR A 870 0.27 42.25 9.11
CA THR A 870 1.55 41.91 8.46
C THR A 870 1.44 40.65 7.59
N LEU A 871 0.59 39.67 7.96
CA LEU A 871 0.34 38.50 7.10
C LEU A 871 -0.21 38.92 5.72
N VAL A 872 -1.21 39.79 5.69
CA VAL A 872 -1.79 40.26 4.42
C VAL A 872 -0.86 41.22 3.69
N GLN A 873 -0.09 42.06 4.39
CA GLN A 873 0.96 42.88 3.76
C GLN A 873 2.01 42.03 3.02
N ILE A 874 2.41 40.88 3.58
CA ILE A 874 3.33 39.93 2.93
C ILE A 874 2.67 39.34 1.67
N ARG A 875 1.38 38.98 1.73
CA ARG A 875 0.61 38.52 0.56
C ARG A 875 0.52 39.60 -0.51
N ASP A 876 0.14 40.82 -0.15
CA ASP A 876 -0.02 41.93 -1.08
C ASP A 876 1.30 42.27 -1.77
N ARG A 877 2.41 42.29 -1.02
CA ARG A 877 3.76 42.47 -1.58
C ARG A 877 4.12 41.35 -2.56
N ALA A 878 3.89 40.08 -2.20
CA ALA A 878 4.14 38.94 -3.08
C ALA A 878 3.37 39.06 -4.41
N CYS A 879 2.07 39.40 -4.35
CA CYS A 879 1.25 39.62 -5.54
C CYS A 879 1.73 40.82 -6.38
N MET A 880 2.02 41.98 -5.78
CA MET A 880 2.42 43.19 -6.51
C MET A 880 3.83 43.08 -7.11
N GLU A 881 4.78 42.45 -6.41
CA GLU A 881 6.17 42.31 -6.84
C GLU A 881 6.42 41.05 -7.68
N SER A 882 5.36 40.24 -7.92
CA SER A 882 5.44 38.93 -8.59
C SER A 882 6.50 38.01 -7.96
N GLN A 883 6.56 38.01 -6.63
CA GLN A 883 7.45 37.16 -5.83
C GLN A 883 6.65 36.00 -5.22
N PRO A 884 7.26 34.82 -5.03
CA PRO A 884 6.61 33.73 -4.31
C PRO A 884 6.34 34.15 -2.85
N PHE A 885 5.20 33.71 -2.31
CA PHE A 885 4.90 33.85 -0.89
C PHE A 885 5.95 33.09 -0.04
N PRO A 886 6.35 33.56 1.16
CA PRO A 886 7.45 32.96 1.94
C PRO A 886 7.07 31.66 2.66
N ILE A 887 6.70 30.64 1.89
CA ILE A 887 6.51 29.25 2.31
C ILE A 887 7.23 28.37 1.28
N GLU A 888 8.15 27.53 1.74
CA GLU A 888 8.56 26.37 0.97
C GLU A 888 7.59 25.20 1.22
N ASP A 889 6.80 24.86 0.20
CA ASP A 889 5.90 23.71 0.27
C ASP A 889 6.65 22.38 0.39
N HIS A 890 6.06 21.44 1.13
CA HIS A 890 6.58 20.08 1.31
C HIS A 890 6.60 19.31 -0.02
N GLU A 891 7.56 18.39 -0.21
CA GLU A 891 7.72 17.62 -1.46
C GLU A 891 6.42 16.93 -1.90
N ASP A 892 5.75 16.20 -1.01
CA ASP A 892 4.45 15.55 -1.25
C ASP A 892 3.32 16.51 -1.66
N VAL A 893 3.39 17.80 -1.29
CA VAL A 893 2.42 18.84 -1.71
C VAL A 893 2.73 19.31 -3.12
N LYS A 894 4.02 19.57 -3.42
CA LYS A 894 4.50 19.92 -4.77
C LYS A 894 4.17 18.82 -5.79
N GLU A 895 4.22 17.54 -5.40
CA GLU A 895 3.78 16.42 -6.26
C GLU A 895 2.24 16.38 -6.48
N GLY A 896 1.47 17.00 -5.59
CA GLY A 896 0.02 17.17 -5.71
C GLY A 896 -0.40 18.36 -6.59
N GLN A 897 0.47 19.37 -6.73
CA GLN A 897 0.21 20.66 -7.41
C GLN A 897 0.32 20.58 -8.94
N GLU A 898 -0.54 19.77 -9.56
CA GLU A 898 -0.76 19.71 -11.01
C GLU A 898 -2.00 20.54 -11.43
N GLN A 899 -2.33 20.61 -12.72
CA GLN A 899 -3.53 21.33 -13.22
C GLN A 899 -4.83 20.87 -12.52
N VAL A 900 -4.89 19.59 -12.13
CA VAL A 900 -5.87 19.03 -11.20
C VAL A 900 -5.10 18.34 -10.09
N TRP A 901 -5.53 18.51 -8.83
CA TRP A 901 -4.83 17.93 -7.68
C TRP A 901 -4.61 16.42 -7.84
N ASN A 902 -3.34 16.00 -7.75
CA ASN A 902 -2.96 14.60 -7.93
C ASN A 902 -3.05 13.82 -6.60
N HIS A 903 -3.86 12.76 -6.56
CA HIS A 903 -4.15 12.01 -5.33
C HIS A 903 -3.21 10.80 -5.18
N THR A 904 -1.91 11.03 -5.01
CA THR A 904 -0.89 9.97 -4.84
C THR A 904 -1.19 9.06 -3.64
N VAL A 905 -1.12 7.75 -3.86
CA VAL A 905 -1.30 6.72 -2.82
C VAL A 905 -0.14 6.77 -1.81
N GLY A 906 -0.46 6.97 -0.54
CA GLY A 906 0.50 7.24 0.54
C GLY A 906 0.49 8.69 1.02
N HIS A 907 0.02 9.63 0.19
CA HIS A 907 -0.07 11.06 0.54
C HIS A 907 -1.43 11.41 1.18
N GLU A 908 -2.25 10.42 1.59
CA GLU A 908 -3.56 10.67 2.19
C GLU A 908 -3.48 11.52 3.47
N TYR A 909 -2.32 11.56 4.13
CA TYR A 909 -2.14 12.38 5.33
C TYR A 909 -2.27 13.88 5.02
N LEU A 910 -1.97 14.36 3.80
CA LEU A 910 -2.08 15.78 3.42
C LEU A 910 -3.49 16.36 3.63
N VAL A 911 -4.51 15.50 3.56
CA VAL A 911 -5.93 15.88 3.70
C VAL A 911 -6.58 15.38 4.98
N ALA A 912 -5.81 14.74 5.87
CA ALA A 912 -6.28 14.35 7.19
C ALA A 912 -6.39 15.60 8.09
N ASN A 913 -7.52 15.77 8.77
CA ASN A 913 -7.77 16.91 9.65
C ASN A 913 -6.68 17.01 10.73
N PRO A 914 -5.94 18.14 10.82
CA PRO A 914 -4.83 18.25 11.75
C PRO A 914 -5.28 18.52 13.19
N ILE A 915 -6.51 18.94 13.43
CA ILE A 915 -7.02 19.32 14.77
C ILE A 915 -7.76 18.13 15.41
N PHE A 916 -8.79 17.61 14.74
CA PHE A 916 -9.61 16.50 15.23
C PHE A 916 -9.06 15.16 14.75
N ILE A 917 -8.18 14.56 15.55
CA ILE A 917 -7.45 13.33 15.20
C ILE A 917 -8.02 12.14 16.00
N PRO A 918 -8.89 11.28 15.41
CA PRO A 918 -9.55 10.20 16.15
C PRO A 918 -8.57 9.20 16.79
N SER A 919 -7.45 8.92 16.12
CA SER A 919 -6.41 7.99 16.57
C SER A 919 -5.51 8.55 17.69
N LEU A 920 -5.46 9.88 17.89
CA LEU A 920 -4.65 10.51 18.95
C LEU A 920 -5.34 10.44 20.33
N LYS A 921 -6.67 10.60 20.36
CA LYS A 921 -7.50 10.57 21.57
C LYS A 921 -7.26 9.37 22.50
N PRO A 922 -7.25 8.10 22.04
CA PRO A 922 -6.96 6.96 22.93
C PRO A 922 -5.52 6.98 23.47
N ILE A 923 -4.55 7.56 22.75
CA ILE A 923 -3.17 7.71 23.21
C ILE A 923 -3.09 8.73 24.37
N ILE A 924 -3.72 9.89 24.21
CA ILE A 924 -3.84 10.94 25.25
C ILE A 924 -4.51 10.37 26.52
N GLN A 925 -5.62 9.65 26.36
CA GLN A 925 -6.34 9.02 27.47
C GLN A 925 -5.47 7.97 28.18
N CYS A 926 -4.72 7.16 27.43
CA CYS A 926 -3.78 6.17 27.97
C CYS A 926 -2.57 6.79 28.69
N ALA A 927 -2.11 7.97 28.27
CA ALA A 927 -1.01 8.69 28.89
C ALA A 927 -1.43 9.39 30.20
N THR A 928 -2.71 9.71 30.37
CA THR A 928 -3.21 10.41 31.56
C THR A 928 -3.32 9.47 32.77
N SER A 929 -2.58 9.74 33.84
CA SER A 929 -2.57 8.94 35.05
C SER A 929 -3.60 9.41 36.08
N THR A 930 -4.39 8.49 36.61
CA THR A 930 -5.32 8.69 37.74
C THR A 930 -4.75 8.18 39.08
N HIS A 931 -3.52 7.67 39.09
CA HIS A 931 -2.93 7.03 40.26
C HIS A 931 -2.37 8.04 41.27
N ARG A 932 -2.85 8.01 42.53
CA ARG A 932 -2.46 8.96 43.59
C ARG A 932 -0.94 9.02 43.91
N GLY A 933 -0.19 7.98 43.57
CA GLY A 933 1.27 7.92 43.74
C GLY A 933 2.09 8.28 42.49
N PHE A 934 1.46 8.76 41.42
CA PHE A 934 2.18 9.20 40.22
C PHE A 934 2.88 10.54 40.47
N SER A 935 4.11 10.68 39.97
CA SER A 935 4.88 11.92 40.00
C SER A 935 5.77 11.98 38.75
N VAL A 936 5.85 13.15 38.11
CA VAL A 936 6.72 13.38 36.96
C VAL A 936 8.21 13.26 37.29
N HIS A 937 8.59 13.39 38.56
CA HIS A 937 9.98 13.21 39.01
C HIS A 937 10.37 11.73 39.15
N ASN A 938 9.39 10.81 39.14
CA ASN A 938 9.68 9.38 39.18
C ASN A 938 10.16 8.91 37.80
N SER A 939 11.06 7.93 37.80
CA SER A 939 11.48 7.27 36.57
C SER A 939 10.40 6.31 36.07
N PRO A 940 10.13 6.25 34.76
CA PRO A 940 9.15 5.31 34.20
C PRO A 940 9.72 3.89 34.01
N PHE A 941 10.93 3.62 34.48
CA PHE A 941 11.62 2.33 34.38
C PHE A 941 11.81 1.68 35.74
N GLU A 942 11.48 0.39 35.85
CA GLU A 942 11.66 -0.41 37.06
C GLU A 942 13.12 -0.51 37.50
N SER A 943 13.37 -0.39 38.81
CA SER A 943 14.69 -0.59 39.40
C SER A 943 15.12 -2.06 39.30
N ARG A 944 16.10 -2.36 38.43
CA ARG A 944 16.70 -3.69 38.37
C ARG A 944 17.35 -4.06 39.71
N ASN A 945 17.08 -5.27 40.21
CA ASN A 945 17.67 -5.79 41.44
C ASN A 945 19.21 -5.74 41.40
N PRO A 946 19.89 -5.37 42.51
CA PRO A 946 21.34 -5.21 42.56
C PRO A 946 22.06 -6.55 42.75
N THR A 947 21.98 -7.42 41.74
CA THR A 947 22.76 -8.67 41.67
C THR A 947 23.78 -8.60 40.54
N ASN A 948 25.05 -8.92 40.86
CA ASN A 948 26.26 -8.86 40.03
C ASN A 948 26.97 -7.48 39.98
N SER A 949 27.67 -7.17 41.06
CA SER A 949 28.58 -6.03 41.22
C SER A 949 30.05 -6.38 40.91
N THR A 950 30.35 -6.87 39.70
CA THR A 950 31.72 -7.29 39.31
C THR A 950 32.09 -6.97 37.85
N SER A 951 31.86 -5.73 37.40
CA SER A 951 32.60 -5.13 36.28
C SER A 951 32.42 -3.61 36.23
N THR A 952 32.75 -2.91 37.32
CA THR A 952 32.91 -1.45 37.28
C THR A 952 34.21 -1.07 36.58
N ALA A 953 34.23 -1.14 35.24
CA ALA A 953 34.89 -0.08 34.50
C ALA A 953 34.30 1.25 35.00
N GLN A 954 35.14 2.25 35.25
CA GLN A 954 34.73 3.49 35.90
C GLN A 954 33.80 4.29 34.96
N ASP A 955 32.49 4.11 35.11
CA ASP A 955 31.45 4.95 34.51
C ASP A 955 31.60 6.37 35.10
N PRO A 956 32.20 7.33 34.36
CA PRO A 956 32.64 8.59 34.94
C PRO A 956 31.44 9.45 35.40
N PHE A 957 30.27 9.23 34.79
CA PHE A 957 29.04 9.94 35.12
C PHE A 957 28.40 9.44 36.43
N ARG A 958 28.78 8.26 36.96
CA ARG A 958 28.28 7.78 38.27
C ARG A 958 28.74 8.61 39.47
N GLY A 959 29.80 9.40 39.30
CA GLY A 959 30.28 10.33 40.34
C GLY A 959 29.54 11.67 40.34
N LEU A 960 28.67 11.93 39.35
CA LEU A 960 27.96 13.20 39.21
C LEU A 960 26.65 13.19 40.02
N PRO A 961 26.30 14.32 40.68
CA PRO A 961 24.96 14.54 41.20
C PRO A 961 23.90 14.48 40.10
N ILE A 962 22.66 14.11 40.47
CA ILE A 962 21.54 13.98 39.51
C ILE A 962 21.21 15.31 38.83
N GLU A 963 21.46 16.42 39.52
CA GLU A 963 21.30 17.79 39.02
C GLU A 963 22.22 18.04 37.81
N ILE A 964 23.49 17.61 37.88
CA ILE A 964 24.45 17.74 36.77
C ILE A 964 24.07 16.82 35.62
N ILE A 965 23.59 15.60 35.92
CA ILE A 965 23.09 14.66 34.91
C ILE A 965 21.90 15.28 34.16
N LEU A 966 20.97 15.92 34.87
CA LEU A 966 19.81 16.58 34.26
C LEU A 966 20.22 17.80 33.40
N ILE A 967 21.18 18.62 33.84
CA ILE A 967 21.73 19.73 33.03
C ILE A 967 22.39 19.21 31.75
N ILE A 968 23.16 18.11 31.81
CA ILE A 968 23.75 17.50 30.61
C ILE A 968 22.66 17.08 29.61
N ILE A 969 21.58 16.47 30.12
CA ILE A 969 20.46 15.98 29.32
C ILE A 969 19.62 17.13 28.73
N GLU A 970 19.53 18.27 29.42
CA GLU A 970 18.76 19.45 28.98
C GLU A 970 19.24 20.00 27.64
N HIS A 971 20.53 19.81 27.32
CA HIS A 971 21.15 20.22 26.06
C HIS A 971 21.13 19.15 24.95
N LEU A 972 20.45 18.01 25.16
CA LEU A 972 20.48 16.86 24.23
C LEU A 972 19.11 16.52 23.67
N TYR A 973 19.10 15.99 22.44
CA TYR A 973 17.90 15.44 21.80
C TYR A 973 17.69 13.96 22.17
N SER A 974 16.50 13.44 21.89
CA SER A 974 16.07 12.08 22.22
C SER A 974 17.04 10.99 21.75
N ARG A 975 17.62 11.16 20.55
CA ARG A 975 18.64 10.26 19.97
C ARG A 975 19.91 10.18 20.82
N ASP A 976 20.46 11.32 21.23
CA ASP A 976 21.69 11.40 22.01
C ASP A 976 21.46 10.90 23.44
N ILE A 977 20.29 11.20 24.00
CA ILE A 977 19.85 10.65 25.28
C ILE A 977 19.75 9.13 25.18
N ALA A 978 19.12 8.57 24.14
CA ALA A 978 19.05 7.13 23.95
C ALA A 978 20.45 6.48 23.86
N ALA A 979 21.39 7.11 23.15
CA ALA A 979 22.78 6.66 23.09
C ALA A 979 23.47 6.71 24.46
N LEU A 980 23.34 7.80 25.23
CA LEU A 980 23.90 7.91 26.59
C LEU A 980 23.30 6.88 27.56
N ARG A 981 22.01 6.57 27.44
CA ARG A 981 21.32 5.54 28.25
C ARG A 981 21.83 4.12 27.98
N LEU A 982 22.34 3.86 26.77
CA LEU A 982 23.01 2.61 26.43
C LEU A 982 24.48 2.60 26.89
N ALA A 983 25.17 3.76 26.82
CA ALA A 983 26.58 3.89 27.12
C ALA A 983 26.92 4.01 28.63
N SER A 984 26.05 4.61 29.45
CA SER A 984 26.30 4.86 30.88
C SER A 984 25.08 4.54 31.75
N ARG A 985 25.33 3.89 32.90
CA ARG A 985 24.27 3.53 33.85
C ARG A 985 23.80 4.73 34.69
N ALA A 986 24.52 5.85 34.68
CA ALA A 986 24.09 7.09 35.32
C ALA A 986 22.78 7.62 34.71
N PHE A 987 22.55 7.37 33.42
CA PHE A 987 21.38 7.83 32.67
C PHE A 987 20.22 6.81 32.65
N THR A 988 20.30 5.69 33.39
CA THR A 988 19.24 4.65 33.32
C THR A 988 17.88 5.14 33.85
N HIS A 989 17.87 5.81 35.01
CA HIS A 989 16.65 6.22 35.73
C HIS A 989 16.36 7.72 35.62
N LEU A 990 16.06 8.17 34.40
CA LEU A 990 15.68 9.57 34.16
C LEU A 990 14.21 9.82 34.57
N PRO A 991 13.87 11.03 35.05
CA PRO A 991 12.51 11.38 35.49
C PRO A 991 11.57 11.55 34.30
N THR A 992 10.29 11.21 34.48
CA THR A 992 9.25 11.34 33.45
C THR A 992 9.14 12.77 32.89
N SER A 993 9.46 13.80 33.68
CA SER A 993 9.55 15.20 33.27
C SER A 993 10.50 15.49 32.10
N LEU A 994 11.49 14.62 31.85
CA LEU A 994 12.36 14.74 30.67
C LEU A 994 11.58 14.61 29.36
N TRP A 995 10.61 13.69 29.31
CA TRP A 995 9.82 13.46 28.10
C TRP A 995 8.83 14.59 27.84
N PHE A 996 8.45 15.38 28.86
CA PHE A 996 7.73 16.63 28.62
C PHE A 996 8.58 17.62 27.81
N ARG A 997 9.85 17.83 28.21
CA ARG A 997 10.78 18.67 27.44
C ARG A 997 10.89 18.16 26.00
N LEU A 998 11.12 16.85 25.82
CA LEU A 998 11.24 16.24 24.48
C LEU A 998 9.97 16.40 23.63
N VAL A 999 8.77 16.27 24.21
CA VAL A 999 7.51 16.58 23.51
C VAL A 999 7.47 18.05 23.09
N VAL A 1000 7.77 18.99 23.99
CA VAL A 1000 7.74 20.43 23.66
C VAL A 1000 8.80 20.82 22.63
N THR A 1001 9.98 20.20 22.62
CA THR A 1001 11.09 20.55 21.71
C THR A 1001 11.07 19.79 20.38
N GLU A 1002 10.66 18.52 20.35
CA GLU A 1002 10.69 17.67 19.15
C GLU A 1002 9.31 17.45 18.53
N MET A 1003 8.24 17.77 19.26
CA MET A 1003 6.85 17.70 18.81
C MET A 1003 6.12 19.03 19.12
N PRO A 1004 6.66 20.21 18.75
CA PRO A 1004 6.08 21.51 19.11
C PRO A 1004 4.64 21.66 18.60
N TRP A 1005 4.30 21.03 17.47
CA TRP A 1005 2.93 20.92 16.94
C TRP A 1005 1.93 20.20 17.85
N LEU A 1006 2.36 19.48 18.90
CA LEU A 1006 1.47 18.90 19.91
C LEU A 1006 1.09 19.94 20.96
N TYR A 1007 0.38 21.00 20.52
CA TYR A 1007 0.04 22.15 21.34
C TYR A 1007 -0.84 21.82 22.55
N GLU A 1008 -1.52 20.67 22.58
CA GLU A 1008 -2.21 20.16 23.78
C GLU A 1008 -1.26 19.96 24.99
N ALA A 1009 0.05 19.83 24.75
CA ALA A 1009 1.07 19.67 25.77
C ALA A 1009 1.45 20.98 26.49
N TRP A 1010 1.40 22.12 25.80
CA TRP A 1010 1.98 23.38 26.29
C TRP A 1010 1.04 24.59 26.20
N SER A 1011 0.00 24.56 25.36
CA SER A 1011 -0.95 25.67 25.23
C SER A 1011 -1.77 25.88 26.51
N SER A 1012 -2.07 27.15 26.81
CA SER A 1012 -2.92 27.54 27.94
C SER A 1012 -4.38 27.15 27.70
N ASP A 1013 -4.81 27.28 26.44
CA ASP A 1013 -6.12 26.86 25.93
C ASP A 1013 -5.95 26.20 24.55
N PRO A 1014 -6.03 24.85 24.48
CA PRO A 1014 -5.98 24.11 23.21
C PRO A 1014 -7.35 24.02 22.53
N THR A 1015 -8.37 24.72 23.02
CA THR A 1015 -9.70 24.74 22.40
C THR A 1015 -9.62 25.48 21.05
N PRO A 1016 -9.95 24.83 19.92
CA PRO A 1016 -9.92 25.49 18.63
C PRO A 1016 -10.93 26.63 18.55
N TYR A 1017 -10.62 27.68 17.78
CA TYR A 1017 -11.60 28.74 17.52
C TYR A 1017 -12.87 28.21 16.84
N ARG A 1018 -13.98 28.94 16.98
CA ARG A 1018 -15.33 28.48 16.58
C ARG A 1018 -15.36 27.88 15.17
N TRP A 1019 -14.84 28.57 14.16
CA TRP A 1019 -14.95 28.15 12.77
C TRP A 1019 -14.10 26.93 12.42
N ALA A 1020 -13.01 26.65 13.16
CA ALA A 1020 -12.32 25.36 13.04
C ALA A 1020 -13.20 24.18 13.47
N SER A 1021 -14.20 24.42 14.33
CA SER A 1021 -15.13 23.41 14.86
C SER A 1021 -16.48 23.35 14.11
N VAL A 1022 -16.72 24.21 13.11
CA VAL A 1022 -17.99 24.22 12.36
C VAL A 1022 -17.91 23.25 11.18
N ILE A 1023 -18.94 22.42 11.00
CA ILE A 1023 -19.15 21.64 9.77
C ILE A 1023 -19.84 22.57 8.77
N ALA A 1024 -19.14 22.97 7.70
CA ALA A 1024 -19.66 23.93 6.71
C ALA A 1024 -21.02 23.51 6.13
N HIS A 1025 -21.19 22.23 5.80
CA HIS A 1025 -22.43 21.68 5.28
C HIS A 1025 -23.64 21.96 6.18
N ASP A 1026 -23.49 21.76 7.50
CA ASP A 1026 -24.58 21.89 8.46
C ASP A 1026 -25.04 23.36 8.59
N VAL A 1027 -24.11 24.33 8.50
CA VAL A 1027 -24.46 25.77 8.52
C VAL A 1027 -24.98 26.30 7.17
N HIS A 1028 -24.61 25.66 6.05
CA HIS A 1028 -25.24 25.94 4.75
C HIS A 1028 -26.68 25.42 4.71
N GLN A 1029 -26.96 24.22 5.22
CA GLN A 1029 -28.34 23.73 5.38
C GLN A 1029 -29.18 24.66 6.29
N GLU A 1030 -28.62 25.11 7.42
CA GLU A 1030 -29.30 26.08 8.30
C GLU A 1030 -29.64 27.38 7.55
N LYS A 1031 -28.71 27.89 6.74
CA LYS A 1031 -28.93 29.09 5.91
C LYS A 1031 -30.04 28.86 4.87
N GLU A 1032 -29.97 27.80 4.08
CA GLU A 1032 -30.94 27.50 3.02
C GLU A 1032 -32.36 27.31 3.58
N ALA A 1033 -32.50 26.53 4.65
CA ALA A 1033 -33.80 26.30 5.29
C ALA A 1033 -34.32 27.56 5.99
N ARG A 1034 -33.44 28.43 6.53
CA ARG A 1034 -33.85 29.72 7.06
C ARG A 1034 -34.33 30.67 5.96
N GLU A 1035 -33.69 30.66 4.79
CA GLU A 1035 -34.15 31.40 3.61
C GLU A 1035 -35.50 30.89 3.11
N GLU A 1036 -35.70 29.57 3.08
CA GLU A 1036 -36.99 28.95 2.74
C GLU A 1036 -38.09 29.36 3.72
N TRP A 1037 -37.85 29.26 5.04
CA TRP A 1037 -38.81 29.72 6.04
C TRP A 1037 -39.08 31.22 5.98
N ASN A 1038 -38.07 32.05 5.70
CA ASN A 1038 -38.27 33.48 5.49
C ASN A 1038 -39.20 33.73 4.29
N ARG A 1039 -39.04 32.97 3.18
CA ARG A 1039 -39.93 33.03 2.01
C ARG A 1039 -41.36 32.57 2.34
N ASP A 1040 -41.52 31.46 3.08
CA ASP A 1040 -42.82 30.95 3.48
C ASP A 1040 -43.56 31.89 4.44
N MET A 1041 -42.85 32.47 5.41
CA MET A 1041 -43.42 33.49 6.29
C MET A 1041 -43.81 34.76 5.54
N GLU A 1042 -43.05 35.17 4.53
CA GLU A 1042 -43.41 36.33 3.70
C GLU A 1042 -44.62 36.02 2.80
N LYS A 1043 -44.69 34.81 2.22
CA LYS A 1043 -45.86 34.33 1.48
C LYS A 1043 -47.12 34.29 2.38
N GLN A 1044 -47.00 33.78 3.61
CA GLN A 1044 -48.09 33.83 4.59
C GLN A 1044 -48.47 35.26 4.98
N ARG A 1045 -47.50 36.16 5.16
CA ARG A 1045 -47.75 37.59 5.45
C ARG A 1045 -48.55 38.27 4.34
N LEU A 1046 -48.24 37.96 3.09
CA LEU A 1046 -48.96 38.46 1.91
C LEU A 1046 -50.38 37.90 1.85
N VAL A 1047 -50.55 36.56 1.91
CA VAL A 1047 -51.88 35.91 1.87
C VAL A 1047 -52.78 36.39 3.01
N ILE A 1048 -52.28 36.46 4.25
CA ILE A 1048 -53.07 36.96 5.40
C ILE A 1048 -53.38 38.46 5.24
N GLY A 1049 -52.50 39.23 4.61
CA GLY A 1049 -52.73 40.65 4.34
C GLY A 1049 -53.78 40.92 3.27
N GLU A 1050 -53.92 40.04 2.28
CA GLU A 1050 -54.89 40.17 1.18
C GLU A 1050 -56.24 39.53 1.53
N GLU A 1051 -56.24 38.33 2.13
CA GLU A 1051 -57.45 37.55 2.39
C GLU A 1051 -58.06 37.78 3.79
N MET A 1052 -57.28 38.18 4.80
CA MET A 1052 -57.73 38.25 6.20
C MET A 1052 -57.15 39.47 6.98
N PRO A 1053 -57.35 40.71 6.50
CA PRO A 1053 -56.71 41.91 7.07
C PRO A 1053 -57.06 42.17 8.55
N GLU A 1054 -58.21 41.71 9.04
CA GLU A 1054 -58.64 41.88 10.43
C GLU A 1054 -57.79 41.12 11.47
N VAL A 1055 -57.15 40.00 11.07
CA VAL A 1055 -56.23 39.23 11.95
C VAL A 1055 -54.76 39.52 11.68
N GLN A 1056 -54.42 40.29 10.63
CA GLN A 1056 -53.04 40.59 10.25
C GLN A 1056 -52.23 41.21 11.40
N ALA A 1057 -52.84 42.12 12.17
CA ALA A 1057 -52.18 42.75 13.32
C ALA A 1057 -51.89 41.76 14.48
N GLU A 1058 -52.77 40.78 14.69
CA GLU A 1058 -52.59 39.74 15.70
C GLU A 1058 -51.54 38.71 15.26
N TRP A 1059 -51.56 38.30 13.98
CA TRP A 1059 -50.55 37.42 13.40
C TRP A 1059 -49.15 38.04 13.42
N LEU A 1060 -49.02 39.33 13.09
CA LEU A 1060 -47.73 40.03 13.20
C LEU A 1060 -47.22 40.10 14.66
N SER A 1061 -48.12 40.20 15.64
CA SER A 1061 -47.74 40.20 17.07
C SER A 1061 -47.42 38.81 17.62
N ASN A 1062 -47.95 37.74 17.01
CA ASN A 1062 -47.77 36.35 17.39
C ASN A 1062 -46.95 35.55 16.37
N ARG A 1063 -46.16 36.22 15.52
CA ARG A 1063 -45.39 35.58 14.44
C ARG A 1063 -44.49 34.49 15.03
N PRO A 1064 -44.52 33.25 14.51
CA PRO A 1064 -43.59 32.21 14.92
C PRO A 1064 -42.15 32.72 14.83
N GLN A 1065 -41.36 32.50 15.87
CA GLN A 1065 -39.91 32.69 15.77
C GLN A 1065 -39.32 31.47 15.08
N TRP A 1066 -38.25 31.68 14.33
CA TRP A 1066 -37.47 30.58 13.79
C TRP A 1066 -36.74 29.87 14.93
N GLU A 1067 -37.13 28.64 15.18
CA GLU A 1067 -36.42 27.71 16.06
C GLU A 1067 -35.96 26.55 15.19
N TRP A 1068 -34.63 26.39 15.07
CA TRP A 1068 -34.05 25.24 14.39
C TRP A 1068 -34.12 24.02 15.32
N PRO A 1069 -34.38 22.79 14.82
CA PRO A 1069 -34.27 21.60 15.65
C PRO A 1069 -32.85 21.49 16.22
N ASP A 1070 -32.74 21.24 17.53
CA ASP A 1070 -31.43 21.05 18.20
C ASP A 1070 -30.62 19.94 17.50
N HIS A 1071 -29.69 20.35 16.64
CA HIS A 1071 -28.58 19.48 16.27
C HIS A 1071 -27.58 19.52 17.43
N PRO A 1072 -27.34 18.40 18.14
CA PRO A 1072 -26.27 18.37 19.11
C PRO A 1072 -24.96 18.66 18.38
N ASP A 1073 -24.09 19.51 18.95
CA ASP A 1073 -22.77 19.79 18.38
C ASP A 1073 -22.10 18.47 18.03
N ARG A 1074 -21.95 18.17 16.73
CA ARG A 1074 -21.49 16.87 16.26
C ARG A 1074 -20.07 16.58 16.76
N LEU A 1075 -19.29 17.59 17.16
CA LEU A 1075 -17.98 17.41 17.81
C LEU A 1075 -18.08 17.12 19.32
N GLU A 1076 -19.13 17.57 20.02
CA GLU A 1076 -19.47 17.04 21.36
C GLU A 1076 -19.95 15.58 21.26
N VAL A 1077 -20.76 15.24 20.24
CA VAL A 1077 -21.23 13.87 19.98
C VAL A 1077 -20.06 12.92 19.71
N LEU A 1078 -19.14 13.31 18.82
CA LEU A 1078 -17.93 12.53 18.51
C LEU A 1078 -16.87 12.58 19.64
N ARG A 1079 -17.00 13.55 20.57
CA ARG A 1079 -16.06 13.80 21.68
C ARG A 1079 -14.61 13.95 21.19
N LEU A 1080 -14.38 14.66 20.09
CA LEU A 1080 -13.05 14.77 19.44
C LEU A 1080 -12.29 16.07 19.74
N ARG A 1081 -12.86 16.97 20.54
CA ARG A 1081 -12.19 18.23 20.92
C ARG A 1081 -10.81 17.98 21.56
N PRO A 1082 -9.74 18.70 21.17
CA PRO A 1082 -8.44 18.65 21.82
C PRO A 1082 -8.55 18.88 23.33
N ALA A 1083 -7.79 18.12 24.11
CA ALA A 1083 -7.85 18.16 25.57
C ALA A 1083 -6.48 18.51 26.16
N ARG A 1084 -6.45 19.49 27.07
CA ARG A 1084 -5.21 19.99 27.67
C ARG A 1084 -4.52 18.90 28.52
N LEU A 1085 -3.25 18.63 28.21
CA LEU A 1085 -2.43 17.69 28.97
C LEU A 1085 -1.84 18.37 30.21
N HIS A 1086 -2.34 18.03 31.40
CA HIS A 1086 -1.81 18.58 32.64
C HIS A 1086 -0.44 18.00 32.99
N TYR A 1087 0.56 18.88 33.15
CA TYR A 1087 1.96 18.52 33.45
C TYR A 1087 2.12 17.43 34.52
N HIS A 1088 1.47 17.58 35.69
CA HIS A 1088 1.66 16.68 36.83
C HIS A 1088 0.93 15.33 36.72
N THR A 1089 -0.07 15.18 35.84
CA THR A 1089 -0.87 13.93 35.72
C THR A 1089 -0.55 13.14 34.47
N THR A 1090 0.13 13.72 33.48
CA THR A 1090 0.48 13.06 32.22
C THR A 1090 1.75 12.24 32.36
N ASN A 1091 1.71 10.96 31.96
CA ASN A 1091 2.88 10.13 31.77
C ASN A 1091 3.52 10.47 30.41
N TRP A 1092 4.38 11.49 30.43
CA TRP A 1092 5.06 12.03 29.24
C TRP A 1092 5.92 10.99 28.51
N TYR A 1093 6.53 10.03 29.22
CA TYR A 1093 7.26 8.93 28.57
C TYR A 1093 6.32 8.05 27.75
N ARG A 1094 5.17 7.68 28.32
CA ARG A 1094 4.15 6.90 27.61
C ARG A 1094 3.60 7.68 26.42
N LEU A 1095 3.28 8.96 26.58
CA LEU A 1095 2.79 9.82 25.50
C LEU A 1095 3.77 9.87 24.33
N TYR A 1096 5.03 10.25 24.59
CA TYR A 1096 6.08 10.34 23.58
C TYR A 1096 6.27 8.99 22.88
N ARG A 1097 6.44 7.90 23.64
CA ARG A 1097 6.59 6.54 23.10
C ARG A 1097 5.40 6.13 22.22
N ASP A 1098 4.18 6.32 22.71
CA ASP A 1098 2.97 5.84 22.03
C ASP A 1098 2.69 6.68 20.76
N ILE A 1099 3.05 7.97 20.73
CA ILE A 1099 3.06 8.78 19.50
C ILE A 1099 4.14 8.30 18.53
N THR A 1100 5.40 8.13 18.95
CA THR A 1100 6.50 7.68 18.07
C THR A 1100 6.23 6.29 17.48
N VAL A 1101 5.69 5.35 18.26
CA VAL A 1101 5.37 3.98 17.82
C VAL A 1101 4.21 3.95 16.82
N ASN A 1102 3.20 4.82 17.00
CA ASN A 1102 2.00 4.85 16.15
C ASN A 1102 2.02 6.00 15.13
N TRP A 1103 3.18 6.60 14.85
CA TRP A 1103 3.31 7.81 14.04
C TRP A 1103 2.56 7.72 12.70
N LYS A 1104 2.73 6.60 12.01
CA LYS A 1104 2.10 6.33 10.70
C LYS A 1104 0.58 6.25 10.72
N GLN A 1105 -0.01 5.80 11.83
CA GLN A 1105 -1.45 5.70 12.03
C GLN A 1105 -2.07 7.05 12.45
N LEU A 1106 -1.24 8.03 12.82
CA LEU A 1106 -1.63 9.36 13.24
C LEU A 1106 -1.55 10.33 12.04
N LYS A 1107 -2.32 10.06 10.97
CA LYS A 1107 -2.26 10.86 9.71
C LYS A 1107 -2.50 12.35 9.92
N GLY A 1108 -3.52 12.72 10.70
CA GLY A 1108 -3.77 14.11 11.05
C GLY A 1108 -2.61 14.74 11.84
N LEU A 1109 -1.83 13.96 12.60
CA LEU A 1109 -0.69 14.45 13.35
C LEU A 1109 0.56 14.64 12.46
N GLN A 1110 0.74 13.76 11.46
CA GLN A 1110 1.70 13.96 10.37
C GLN A 1110 1.37 15.23 9.59
N ASN A 1111 0.09 15.46 9.24
CA ASN A 1111 -0.33 16.70 8.58
C ASN A 1111 -0.10 17.92 9.48
N ARG A 1112 -0.45 17.82 10.76
CA ARG A 1112 -0.23 18.89 11.74
C ARG A 1112 1.25 19.28 11.82
N ALA A 1113 2.17 18.31 11.85
CA ALA A 1113 3.60 18.58 11.86
C ALA A 1113 4.06 19.34 10.61
N ARG A 1114 3.67 18.86 9.41
CA ARG A 1114 3.99 19.51 8.14
C ARG A 1114 3.42 20.95 8.06
N ILE A 1115 2.16 21.14 8.43
CA ILE A 1115 1.52 22.47 8.41
C ILE A 1115 2.16 23.39 9.45
N TRP A 1116 2.59 22.85 10.60
CA TRP A 1116 3.32 23.62 11.61
C TRP A 1116 4.64 24.16 11.08
N ASP A 1117 5.40 23.36 10.34
CA ASP A 1117 6.67 23.80 9.73
C ASP A 1117 6.44 24.88 8.65
N ALA A 1118 5.37 24.79 7.86
CA ALA A 1118 4.96 25.86 6.94
C ALA A 1118 4.54 27.13 7.68
N VAL A 1119 3.69 27.01 8.71
CA VAL A 1119 3.22 28.11 9.57
C VAL A 1119 4.39 28.82 10.27
N LEU A 1120 5.42 28.09 10.72
CA LEU A 1120 6.60 28.68 11.34
C LEU A 1120 7.41 29.54 10.36
N GLN A 1121 7.44 29.22 9.06
CA GLN A 1121 8.06 30.09 8.04
C GLN A 1121 7.31 31.42 7.92
N ILE A 1122 5.97 31.37 7.87
CA ILE A 1122 5.11 32.57 7.83
C ILE A 1122 5.31 33.43 9.08
N VAL A 1123 5.30 32.82 10.26
CA VAL A 1123 5.50 33.50 11.54
C VAL A 1123 6.93 34.07 11.65
N GLY A 1124 7.91 33.42 11.04
CA GLY A 1124 9.25 33.95 10.83
C GLY A 1124 9.25 35.21 9.96
N ALA A 1125 8.63 35.14 8.77
CA ALA A 1125 8.53 36.28 7.86
C ALA A 1125 7.79 37.49 8.48
N ILE A 1126 6.71 37.25 9.25
CA ILE A 1126 6.03 38.30 10.03
C ILE A 1126 6.98 38.92 11.07
N LYS A 1127 7.77 38.11 11.76
CA LYS A 1127 8.75 38.59 12.76
C LYS A 1127 9.87 39.42 12.12
N ASP A 1128 10.35 39.01 10.95
CA ASP A 1128 11.41 39.70 10.23
C ASP A 1128 10.90 41.02 9.65
N ALA A 1129 9.71 41.05 9.05
CA ALA A 1129 9.03 42.27 8.62
C ALA A 1129 8.80 43.25 9.79
N ARG A 1130 8.37 42.77 10.97
CA ARG A 1130 8.30 43.57 12.21
C ARG A 1130 9.67 44.14 12.61
N GLY A 1131 10.76 43.40 12.40
CA GLY A 1131 12.13 43.81 12.70
C GLY A 1131 12.65 44.92 11.78
N GLU A 1132 12.33 44.85 10.47
CA GLU A 1132 12.67 45.89 9.50
C GLU A 1132 12.01 47.23 9.85
N TYR A 1133 10.71 47.22 10.22
CA TYR A 1133 10.01 48.42 10.69
C TYR A 1133 10.58 49.03 11.98
N VAL A 1134 11.25 48.25 12.83
CA VAL A 1134 11.96 48.78 14.01
C VAL A 1134 13.30 49.41 13.62
N ASN A 1135 14.04 48.81 12.68
CA ASN A 1135 15.33 49.34 12.23
C ASN A 1135 15.21 50.61 11.38
N GLU A 1136 14.11 50.85 10.66
CA GLU A 1136 13.82 52.16 10.05
C GLU A 1136 13.40 53.24 11.08
N GLY A 1137 13.04 52.83 12.30
CA GLY A 1137 12.54 53.71 13.37
C GLY A 1137 13.58 54.17 14.41
N PHE A 1138 14.76 53.53 14.48
CA PHE A 1138 15.80 53.87 15.45
C PHE A 1138 17.00 54.57 14.79
N SER A 1139 17.02 55.90 14.85
CA SER A 1139 18.26 56.66 14.72
C SER A 1139 19.21 56.33 15.87
N ASP A 1140 20.52 56.31 15.59
CA ASP A 1140 21.63 56.19 16.54
C ASP A 1140 21.33 56.76 17.94
N ASP A 1141 21.05 55.90 18.93
CA ASP A 1141 21.54 56.08 20.31
C ASP A 1141 21.29 54.83 21.19
N ILE A 1142 22.34 54.45 21.92
CA ILE A 1142 22.39 53.46 23.03
C ILE A 1142 22.52 51.97 22.65
N VAL A 1143 23.79 51.56 22.71
CA VAL A 1143 24.39 50.21 22.74
C VAL A 1143 23.79 49.26 23.79
#